data_AF-A0A8J2P1U4-F1
#
_entry.id   AF-A0A8J2P1U4-F1
#
_cell.length_a   1.000
_cell.length_b   1.000
_cell.length_c   1.000
_cell.angle_alpha   90.00
_cell.angle_beta   90.00
_cell.angle_gamma   90.00
#
_symmetry.space_group_name_H-M   'P 1'
#
loop_
_entity.id
_entity.type
_entity.pdbx_description
1 polymer ?
#
loop_
_entity_poly.entity_id
_entity_poly.type
_entity_poly.pdbx_seq_one_letter_code
_entity_poly.pdbx_strand_id
1 'polypeptide(L)'
;MSTQGNRRKGLIHEFVLRADAPIMGHLWEFCIAEEFILGYDDNGNTQGSVEIEPPSPIRLKWEMPPECLETIEYSSQSALALLNDVDLKLYVHDHYGKGFMKTCRASPDAYIQMALQLAYYRDAGKFNLTYEASMTRLFREGRTETVRPCTIESCEWVKSMENQSSTKEERIKLLQKACGRHQLGYQDAMCGKGIDRHLFCLYVVSKYLEVDSPFLKEVLSEPWRLSTSQTPHGQTTKLDLKAHPDCISAGGGFGPVADDGYGVSYIIAGEDVLFFHISSKKSSPETDSVKFAGQIERALRDMKDLFTKPAAANGVEKSKEKALGGDVSIADYQKGFKTFRKIIISPLKFQYLENCPPMKNNITWKFLICLGGYIFALSNADIPDHFYRLPLVGTTRAGREERTSTLLEPVNSQVQDSPTEHEGMCEGACISSRACNYYGGRPRGACINGNVCCKFERTCDGISREKISFFTSPDYPKLSNDRVQCSHLIFPNEDVCALRIDFLELNISQGVKFAGNFHKCIQDNIFVLNVLNGPHESLCEFQNYSALFSVDWKNPKPVTLLFVIQSQVFRWRVRVTQLNCKKLQSWRNDLGCGRQLLYEPEGSHSKDDLLLDTVPHGDYKEISSPLIVNGAPADQREFPWQASLQAKSKHRCGASILNENFLLTAAHCFTARVYEPPENLRVVVGDLVLDSDEDGGQPQILEVESIIVDYDYKSFRAHLNDIAVIKVKTKIKFNAGVQPVCLPTIDTPMSQTEALVSGWGRLNATYSPANGRLQKLQMRIIPNKECKQMHQKEVAKASKMNSTDIANLPGSRFMGNDNTHICAIADTNSTVCFGDSGGPLVIQSQLDGRFTQVGIVSFGLRACDVSNLSPVAFTRVSEFLQFITLATTSV
;
A
#
# COMPACT_ATOMS: atom_id res chain seq x y z
N MET A 1 -1.96 -1.46 -23.83
CA MET A 1 -3.09 -1.09 -24.72
C MET A 1 -3.09 -2.04 -25.91
N SER A 2 -4.24 -2.21 -26.58
CA SER A 2 -4.35 -2.85 -27.88
C SER A 2 -4.63 -1.77 -28.94
N THR A 3 -3.92 -1.82 -30.06
CA THR A 3 -4.04 -0.88 -31.18
C THR A 3 -4.14 -1.69 -32.47
N GLN A 4 -5.35 -1.83 -33.01
CA GLN A 4 -5.59 -2.58 -34.24
C GLN A 4 -5.40 -1.68 -35.47
N GLY A 5 -4.88 -2.24 -36.58
CA GLY A 5 -4.71 -1.51 -37.85
C GLY A 5 -5.99 -0.84 -38.38
N ASN A 6 -7.16 -1.36 -37.98
CA ASN A 6 -8.48 -0.77 -38.26
C ASN A 6 -8.86 0.40 -37.30
N ARG A 7 -7.87 1.14 -36.79
CA ARG A 7 -7.98 2.33 -35.91
C ARG A 7 -8.66 2.12 -34.54
N ARG A 8 -8.98 0.88 -34.15
CA ARG A 8 -9.53 0.57 -32.83
C ARG A 8 -8.40 0.59 -31.78
N LYS A 9 -8.44 1.54 -30.84
CA LYS A 9 -7.62 1.55 -29.61
C LYS A 9 -8.46 0.98 -28.44
N GLY A 10 -7.81 0.34 -27.46
CA GLY A 10 -8.48 -0.13 -26.24
C GLY A 10 -7.52 -0.70 -25.19
N LEU A 11 -8.05 -1.20 -24.07
CA LEU A 11 -7.26 -1.81 -22.99
C LEU A 11 -8.00 -3.00 -22.37
N ILE A 12 -7.30 -4.12 -22.22
CA ILE A 12 -7.69 -5.24 -21.35
C ILE A 12 -6.79 -5.15 -20.12
N HIS A 13 -7.34 -5.43 -18.93
CA HIS A 13 -6.60 -5.40 -17.66
C HIS A 13 -6.95 -6.62 -16.81
N GLU A 14 -6.03 -7.01 -15.93
CA GLU A 14 -6.21 -8.10 -14.98
C GLU A 14 -6.83 -7.56 -13.68
N PHE A 15 -8.06 -7.99 -13.38
CA PHE A 15 -8.84 -7.47 -12.24
C PHE A 15 -8.33 -7.95 -10.87
N VAL A 16 -7.75 -9.16 -10.81
CA VAL A 16 -7.35 -9.81 -9.55
C VAL A 16 -6.22 -9.03 -8.86
N LEU A 17 -5.15 -8.73 -9.59
CA LEU A 17 -3.87 -8.28 -8.99
C LEU A 17 -3.62 -6.76 -9.00
N ARG A 18 -4.42 -5.93 -9.69
CA ARG A 18 -3.99 -4.54 -10.00
C ARG A 18 -4.97 -3.41 -9.67
N ALA A 19 -6.22 -3.46 -10.15
CA ALA A 19 -7.11 -2.29 -10.08
C ALA A 19 -8.60 -2.63 -10.30
N ASP A 20 -9.47 -1.76 -9.78
CA ASP A 20 -10.91 -1.71 -10.09
C ASP A 20 -11.21 -0.66 -11.19
N ALA A 21 -12.39 -0.76 -11.81
CA ALA A 21 -12.76 0.03 -12.99
C ALA A 21 -12.55 1.56 -12.88
N PRO A 22 -12.83 2.25 -11.76
CA PRO A 22 -12.57 3.69 -11.66
C PRO A 22 -11.09 4.06 -11.81
N ILE A 23 -10.17 3.24 -11.27
CA ILE A 23 -8.72 3.45 -11.42
C ILE A 23 -8.31 3.31 -12.88
N MET A 24 -8.87 2.32 -13.58
CA MET A 24 -8.60 2.08 -15.00
C MET A 24 -9.18 3.18 -15.90
N GLY A 25 -10.36 3.71 -15.57
CA GLY A 25 -10.94 4.88 -16.24
C GLY A 25 -10.09 6.14 -16.04
N HIS A 26 -9.59 6.38 -14.82
CA HIS A 26 -8.68 7.50 -14.52
C HIS A 26 -7.35 7.37 -15.29
N LEU A 27 -6.75 6.18 -15.32
CA LEU A 27 -5.54 5.92 -16.11
C LEU A 27 -5.79 6.14 -17.62
N TRP A 28 -6.92 5.68 -18.14
CA TRP A 28 -7.29 5.90 -19.55
C TRP A 28 -7.44 7.38 -19.89
N GLU A 29 -8.18 8.14 -19.08
CA GLU A 29 -8.31 9.60 -19.25
C GLU A 29 -6.96 10.32 -19.19
N PHE A 30 -6.09 9.94 -18.25
CA PHE A 30 -4.74 10.51 -18.15
C PHE A 30 -3.93 10.23 -19.42
N CYS A 31 -3.86 8.97 -19.88
CA CYS A 31 -3.13 8.62 -21.10
C CYS A 31 -3.66 9.34 -22.36
N ILE A 32 -4.98 9.46 -22.51
CA ILE A 32 -5.58 10.20 -23.62
C ILE A 32 -5.24 11.70 -23.52
N ALA A 33 -5.33 12.30 -22.33
CA ALA A 33 -5.00 13.71 -22.14
C ALA A 33 -3.52 14.03 -22.40
N GLU A 34 -2.58 13.17 -22.00
CA GLU A 34 -1.16 13.38 -22.30
C GLU A 34 -0.87 13.31 -23.81
N GLU A 35 -1.53 12.44 -24.59
CA GLU A 35 -1.37 12.46 -26.07
C GLU A 35 -1.84 13.80 -26.68
N PHE A 36 -2.82 14.49 -26.10
CA PHE A 36 -3.17 15.86 -26.54
C PHE A 36 -2.21 16.94 -26.07
N ILE A 37 -1.60 16.79 -24.89
CA ILE A 37 -0.67 17.77 -24.31
C ILE A 37 0.71 17.73 -24.97
N LEU A 38 1.21 16.52 -25.30
CA LEU A 38 2.51 16.33 -25.96
C LEU A 38 2.53 16.84 -27.41
N GLY A 39 1.40 16.70 -28.12
CA GLY A 39 1.28 17.07 -29.52
C GLY A 39 2.04 16.15 -30.47
N TYR A 40 1.56 16.05 -31.72
CA TYR A 40 2.18 15.21 -32.76
C TYR A 40 2.40 15.99 -34.06
N ASP A 41 3.45 15.66 -34.80
CA ASP A 41 3.73 16.22 -36.13
C ASP A 41 2.86 15.57 -37.23
N ASP A 42 2.95 16.06 -38.48
CA ASP A 42 2.25 15.49 -39.65
C ASP A 42 2.75 14.08 -40.08
N ASN A 43 3.63 13.45 -39.30
CA ASN A 43 4.12 12.08 -39.48
C ASN A 43 3.71 11.14 -38.33
N GLY A 44 3.17 11.66 -37.23
CA GLY A 44 2.81 10.91 -36.02
C GLY A 44 3.92 10.80 -34.96
N ASN A 45 5.00 11.59 -35.06
CA ASN A 45 6.02 11.72 -34.01
C ASN A 45 5.58 12.74 -32.96
N THR A 46 5.96 12.56 -31.69
CA THR A 46 5.75 13.59 -30.64
C THR A 46 6.50 14.88 -30.97
N GLN A 47 5.88 16.04 -30.75
CA GLN A 47 6.52 17.33 -31.02
C GLN A 47 7.65 17.61 -30.02
N GLY A 48 8.90 17.69 -30.51
CA GLY A 48 10.08 17.96 -29.69
C GLY A 48 11.39 17.66 -30.43
N SER A 49 12.52 17.86 -29.75
CA SER A 49 13.84 17.44 -30.22
C SER A 49 14.20 16.05 -29.70
N VAL A 50 14.69 15.17 -30.58
CA VAL A 50 15.23 13.86 -30.18
C VAL A 50 16.58 14.06 -29.49
N GLU A 51 16.61 13.92 -28.16
CA GLU A 51 17.85 14.05 -27.38
C GLU A 51 18.74 12.79 -27.45
N ILE A 52 18.13 11.60 -27.65
CA ILE A 52 18.81 10.29 -27.66
C ILE A 52 18.09 9.38 -28.66
N GLU A 53 18.83 8.67 -29.52
CA GLU A 53 18.28 7.58 -30.35
C GLU A 53 18.01 6.33 -29.50
N PRO A 54 16.80 5.75 -29.52
CA PRO A 54 16.48 4.55 -28.74
C PRO A 54 17.11 3.28 -29.36
N PRO A 55 17.51 2.29 -28.55
CA PRO A 55 18.04 1.03 -29.06
C PRO A 55 16.98 0.21 -29.81
N SER A 56 17.41 -0.51 -30.84
CA SER A 56 16.55 -1.38 -31.67
C SER A 56 15.75 -2.39 -30.82
N PRO A 57 14.42 -2.53 -31.02
CA PRO A 57 13.60 -3.47 -30.27
C PRO A 57 14.07 -4.93 -30.36
N ILE A 58 14.27 -5.57 -29.20
CA ILE A 58 14.72 -6.96 -29.12
C ILE A 58 13.54 -7.90 -29.32
N ARG A 59 13.60 -8.75 -30.36
CA ARG A 59 12.61 -9.83 -30.57
C ARG A 59 12.84 -10.95 -29.56
N LEU A 60 11.91 -11.08 -28.61
CA LEU A 60 11.82 -12.27 -27.74
C LEU A 60 11.65 -13.54 -28.59
N LYS A 61 12.39 -14.58 -28.25
CA LYS A 61 12.34 -15.91 -28.86
C LYS A 61 11.97 -16.93 -27.78
N TRP A 62 11.24 -17.96 -28.17
CA TRP A 62 10.81 -19.03 -27.28
C TRP A 62 11.13 -20.36 -27.95
N GLU A 63 11.65 -21.31 -27.18
CA GLU A 63 11.76 -22.71 -27.60
C GLU A 63 10.43 -23.40 -27.28
N MET A 64 9.88 -24.12 -28.26
CA MET A 64 8.54 -24.72 -28.18
C MET A 64 8.68 -26.25 -28.32
N PRO A 65 8.87 -26.98 -27.21
CA PRO A 65 8.89 -28.44 -27.25
C PRO A 65 7.48 -29.00 -27.51
N PRO A 66 7.34 -30.28 -27.92
CA PRO A 66 6.04 -30.86 -28.34
C PRO A 66 4.92 -30.71 -27.30
N GLU A 67 5.23 -30.89 -26.02
CA GLU A 67 4.30 -30.77 -24.90
C GLU A 67 3.76 -29.33 -24.74
N CYS A 68 4.58 -28.34 -25.11
CA CYS A 68 4.18 -26.93 -25.16
C CYS A 68 3.23 -26.68 -26.35
N LEU A 69 3.48 -27.29 -27.51
CA LEU A 69 2.61 -27.18 -28.69
C LEU A 69 1.23 -27.81 -28.43
N GLU A 70 1.17 -28.98 -27.79
CA GLU A 70 -0.09 -29.60 -27.34
C GLU A 70 -0.85 -28.70 -26.35
N THR A 71 -0.13 -28.11 -25.39
CA THR A 71 -0.69 -27.16 -24.41
C THR A 71 -1.24 -25.89 -25.08
N ILE A 72 -0.55 -25.38 -26.12
CA ILE A 72 -0.98 -24.22 -26.92
C ILE A 72 -2.29 -24.55 -27.66
N GLU A 73 -2.38 -25.72 -28.29
CA GLU A 73 -3.57 -26.13 -29.04
C GLU A 73 -4.78 -26.36 -28.13
N TYR A 74 -4.59 -27.05 -26.99
CA TYR A 74 -5.64 -27.18 -25.96
C TYR A 74 -6.12 -25.81 -25.44
N SER A 75 -5.19 -24.87 -25.22
CA SER A 75 -5.51 -23.50 -24.78
C SER A 75 -6.26 -22.72 -25.87
N SER A 76 -5.88 -22.90 -27.14
CA SER A 76 -6.53 -22.33 -28.31
C SER A 76 -7.99 -22.79 -28.43
N GLN A 77 -8.23 -24.10 -28.35
CA GLN A 77 -9.57 -24.69 -28.37
C GLN A 77 -10.44 -24.21 -27.19
N SER A 78 -9.85 -24.15 -25.99
CA SER A 78 -10.52 -23.64 -24.78
C SER A 78 -10.92 -22.17 -24.92
N ALA A 79 -10.02 -21.33 -25.42
CA ALA A 79 -10.31 -19.91 -25.68
C ALA A 79 -11.35 -19.74 -26.80
N LEU A 80 -11.33 -20.58 -27.83
CA LEU A 80 -12.30 -20.58 -28.93
C LEU A 80 -13.72 -20.99 -28.47
N ALA A 81 -13.83 -21.94 -27.55
CA ALA A 81 -15.11 -22.29 -26.92
C ALA A 81 -15.72 -21.09 -26.16
N LEU A 82 -14.91 -20.44 -25.30
CA LEU A 82 -15.33 -19.24 -24.56
C LEU A 82 -15.70 -18.07 -25.49
N LEU A 83 -14.91 -17.84 -26.55
CA LEU A 83 -15.18 -16.87 -27.62
C LEU A 83 -16.54 -17.07 -28.28
N ASN A 84 -16.89 -18.31 -28.59
CA ASN A 84 -18.14 -18.64 -29.28
C ASN A 84 -19.35 -18.55 -28.35
N ASP A 85 -19.19 -18.78 -27.05
CA ASP A 85 -20.28 -18.72 -26.07
C ASP A 85 -20.64 -17.28 -25.64
N VAL A 86 -19.66 -16.38 -25.45
CA VAL A 86 -19.94 -14.99 -25.00
C VAL A 86 -20.81 -14.22 -25.99
N ASP A 87 -22.01 -13.79 -25.56
CA ASP A 87 -22.81 -12.78 -26.23
C ASP A 87 -22.53 -11.38 -25.66
N LEU A 88 -22.61 -10.35 -26.50
CA LEU A 88 -22.27 -8.97 -26.15
C LEU A 88 -23.01 -7.96 -27.04
N LYS A 89 -23.92 -7.20 -26.43
CA LYS A 89 -24.56 -6.04 -27.03
C LYS A 89 -24.00 -4.74 -26.43
N LEU A 90 -23.54 -3.86 -27.31
CA LEU A 90 -23.35 -2.45 -26.97
C LEU A 90 -24.64 -1.68 -27.25
N TYR A 91 -25.05 -0.85 -26.30
CA TYR A 91 -26.17 0.07 -26.44
C TYR A 91 -25.72 1.49 -26.04
N VAL A 92 -26.02 2.46 -26.89
CA VAL A 92 -25.76 3.88 -26.66
C VAL A 92 -27.09 4.57 -26.55
N HIS A 93 -27.30 5.31 -25.46
CA HIS A 93 -28.51 6.07 -25.21
C HIS A 93 -28.18 7.56 -25.28
N ASP A 94 -28.68 8.23 -26.31
CA ASP A 94 -28.46 9.66 -26.59
C ASP A 94 -29.71 10.53 -26.36
N HIS A 95 -30.81 9.92 -25.91
CA HIS A 95 -32.08 10.60 -25.73
C HIS A 95 -32.13 11.48 -24.46
N TYR A 96 -31.27 11.20 -23.48
CA TYR A 96 -30.98 12.00 -22.28
C TYR A 96 -29.87 11.35 -21.45
N GLY A 97 -29.28 12.10 -20.51
CA GLY A 97 -28.32 11.57 -19.53
C GLY A 97 -28.54 12.16 -18.13
N LYS A 98 -27.44 12.30 -17.37
CA LYS A 98 -27.49 12.81 -15.99
C LYS A 98 -28.13 14.20 -15.84
N GLY A 99 -28.14 15.03 -16.88
CA GLY A 99 -28.80 16.34 -16.86
C GLY A 99 -30.30 16.22 -16.56
N PHE A 100 -30.98 15.31 -17.25
CA PHE A 100 -32.41 15.01 -17.02
C PHE A 100 -32.63 14.24 -15.71
N MET A 101 -31.78 13.27 -15.38
CA MET A 101 -31.94 12.47 -14.15
C MET A 101 -31.90 13.35 -12.88
N LYS A 102 -31.06 14.40 -12.88
CA LYS A 102 -31.03 15.42 -11.82
C LYS A 102 -32.35 16.18 -11.68
N THR A 103 -33.04 16.52 -12.78
CA THR A 103 -34.34 17.23 -12.70
C THR A 103 -35.45 16.36 -12.12
N CYS A 104 -35.36 15.03 -12.28
CA CYS A 104 -36.22 14.03 -11.66
C CYS A 104 -36.02 13.89 -10.13
N ARG A 105 -35.02 14.61 -9.57
CA ARG A 105 -34.55 14.53 -8.17
C ARG A 105 -34.01 13.14 -7.76
N ALA A 106 -33.44 12.41 -8.72
CA ALA A 106 -32.77 11.14 -8.47
C ALA A 106 -31.25 11.27 -8.65
N SER A 107 -30.47 10.43 -7.94
CA SER A 107 -29.08 10.19 -8.33
C SER A 107 -29.07 9.54 -9.73
N PRO A 108 -28.24 10.01 -10.69
CA PRO A 108 -28.15 9.42 -12.02
C PRO A 108 -27.85 7.91 -12.00
N ASP A 109 -27.02 7.49 -11.06
CA ASP A 109 -26.67 6.09 -10.85
C ASP A 109 -27.87 5.26 -10.36
N ALA A 110 -28.52 5.70 -9.27
CA ALA A 110 -29.71 5.04 -8.73
C ALA A 110 -30.85 4.99 -9.76
N TYR A 111 -31.00 6.02 -10.58
CA TYR A 111 -31.98 6.06 -11.67
C TYR A 111 -31.69 4.97 -12.72
N ILE A 112 -30.42 4.80 -13.13
CA ILE A 112 -30.01 3.72 -14.05
C ILE A 112 -30.24 2.36 -13.40
N GLN A 113 -29.87 2.16 -12.15
CA GLN A 113 -30.11 0.90 -11.43
C GLN A 113 -31.59 0.56 -11.33
N MET A 114 -32.47 1.54 -11.06
CA MET A 114 -33.93 1.33 -11.09
C MET A 114 -34.48 1.05 -12.49
N ALA A 115 -33.83 1.53 -13.56
CA ALA A 115 -34.14 1.13 -14.94
C ALA A 115 -33.67 -0.31 -15.24
N LEU A 116 -32.51 -0.73 -14.73
CA LEU A 116 -32.01 -2.11 -14.85
C LEU A 116 -32.92 -3.11 -14.10
N GLN A 117 -33.41 -2.76 -12.91
CA GLN A 117 -34.39 -3.57 -12.17
C GLN A 117 -35.71 -3.74 -12.95
N LEU A 118 -36.22 -2.65 -13.53
CA LEU A 118 -37.44 -2.68 -14.36
C LEU A 118 -37.23 -3.51 -15.65
N ALA A 119 -36.08 -3.33 -16.32
CA ALA A 119 -35.73 -4.10 -17.50
C ALA A 119 -35.61 -5.60 -17.21
N TYR A 120 -34.96 -5.99 -16.11
CA TYR A 120 -34.77 -7.41 -15.77
C TYR A 120 -36.08 -8.10 -15.41
N TYR A 121 -36.95 -7.44 -14.63
CA TYR A 121 -38.26 -7.97 -14.30
C TYR A 121 -39.14 -8.18 -15.56
N ARG A 122 -39.04 -7.27 -16.55
CA ARG A 122 -39.71 -7.41 -17.86
C ARG A 122 -39.10 -8.49 -18.75
N ASP A 123 -37.84 -8.84 -18.54
CA ASP A 123 -37.11 -9.81 -19.35
C ASP A 123 -37.27 -11.25 -18.88
N ALA A 124 -37.25 -11.43 -17.55
CA ALA A 124 -37.23 -12.73 -16.86
C ALA A 124 -38.50 -13.05 -16.03
N GLY A 125 -39.41 -12.08 -15.85
CA GLY A 125 -40.66 -12.24 -15.08
C GLY A 125 -40.49 -12.41 -13.56
N LYS A 126 -39.25 -12.38 -13.07
CA LYS A 126 -38.85 -12.63 -11.68
C LYS A 126 -37.87 -11.56 -11.20
N PHE A 127 -37.81 -11.34 -9.88
CA PHE A 127 -36.72 -10.59 -9.24
C PHE A 127 -35.55 -11.54 -8.95
N ASN A 128 -34.33 -11.01 -8.87
CA ASN A 128 -33.10 -11.78 -8.67
C ASN A 128 -32.12 -11.07 -7.73
N LEU A 129 -31.06 -11.76 -7.30
CA LEU A 129 -29.90 -11.08 -6.72
C LEU A 129 -29.16 -10.26 -7.79
N THR A 130 -29.25 -8.94 -7.64
CA THR A 130 -28.46 -7.98 -8.41
C THR A 130 -27.24 -7.54 -7.61
N TYR A 131 -26.06 -7.62 -8.21
CA TYR A 131 -24.80 -7.12 -7.67
C TYR A 131 -24.47 -5.75 -8.27
N GLU A 132 -24.03 -4.81 -7.47
CA GLU A 132 -23.35 -3.58 -7.89
C GLU A 132 -22.03 -3.40 -7.12
N ALA A 133 -20.95 -3.04 -7.82
CA ALA A 133 -19.66 -2.75 -7.20
C ALA A 133 -19.60 -1.33 -6.60
N SER A 134 -19.62 -1.22 -5.27
CA SER A 134 -19.30 0.01 -4.55
C SER A 134 -17.85 0.00 -4.07
N MET A 135 -17.18 1.17 -4.08
CA MET A 135 -15.74 1.29 -3.85
C MET A 135 -15.42 1.57 -2.38
N THR A 136 -14.72 0.65 -1.71
CA THR A 136 -14.33 0.77 -0.30
C THR A 136 -13.01 1.52 -0.08
N ARG A 137 -12.60 2.34 -1.07
CA ARG A 137 -11.34 3.11 -1.08
C ARG A 137 -11.17 4.16 0.03
N LEU A 138 -12.15 4.29 0.93
CA LEU A 138 -12.02 5.02 2.20
C LEU A 138 -11.20 4.24 3.24
N PHE A 139 -11.08 2.93 3.09
CA PHE A 139 -10.31 2.03 3.95
C PHE A 139 -8.94 1.70 3.33
N ARG A 140 -7.95 1.39 4.18
CA ARG A 140 -6.65 0.86 3.75
C ARG A 140 -6.89 -0.43 2.96
N GLU A 141 -6.28 -0.53 1.78
CA GLU A 141 -6.40 -1.66 0.85
C GLU A 141 -7.84 -1.99 0.40
N GLY A 142 -8.79 -1.08 0.64
CA GLY A 142 -10.21 -1.23 0.27
C GLY A 142 -10.44 -1.27 -1.25
N ARG A 143 -10.80 -2.46 -1.74
CA ARG A 143 -11.26 -2.74 -3.11
C ARG A 143 -12.74 -2.38 -3.27
N THR A 144 -13.63 -3.37 -3.12
CA THR A 144 -15.08 -3.24 -3.32
C THR A 144 -15.90 -3.91 -2.22
N GLU A 145 -17.11 -3.40 -2.04
CA GLU A 145 -18.24 -4.02 -1.32
C GLU A 145 -19.44 -4.11 -2.28
N THR A 146 -20.35 -5.06 -2.03
CA THR A 146 -21.58 -5.20 -2.80
C THR A 146 -22.62 -4.17 -2.35
N VAL A 147 -23.18 -3.44 -3.30
CA VAL A 147 -24.53 -2.88 -3.18
C VAL A 147 -25.50 -3.88 -3.81
N ARG A 148 -26.69 -4.01 -3.21
CA ARG A 148 -27.79 -4.86 -3.70
C ARG A 148 -28.93 -3.96 -4.21
N PRO A 149 -29.00 -3.62 -5.52
CA PRO A 149 -30.05 -2.76 -6.06
C PRO A 149 -31.46 -3.38 -5.97
N CYS A 150 -31.54 -4.71 -5.93
CA CYS A 150 -32.80 -5.41 -5.66
C CYS A 150 -33.16 -5.29 -4.17
N THR A 151 -34.15 -4.46 -3.88
CA THR A 151 -34.62 -4.08 -2.55
C THR A 151 -36.15 -4.19 -2.50
N ILE A 152 -36.75 -4.11 -1.30
CA ILE A 152 -38.21 -4.10 -1.17
C ILE A 152 -38.78 -2.89 -1.94
N GLU A 153 -38.13 -1.74 -1.81
CA GLU A 153 -38.50 -0.48 -2.45
C GLU A 153 -38.35 -0.53 -3.98
N SER A 154 -37.31 -1.17 -4.52
CA SER A 154 -37.21 -1.36 -5.98
C SER A 154 -38.24 -2.37 -6.49
N CYS A 155 -38.58 -3.41 -5.72
CA CYS A 155 -39.65 -4.34 -6.03
C CYS A 155 -41.04 -3.67 -6.04
N GLU A 156 -41.34 -2.81 -5.06
CA GLU A 156 -42.56 -1.98 -5.03
C GLU A 156 -42.64 -1.06 -6.25
N TRP A 157 -41.55 -0.33 -6.54
CA TRP A 157 -41.43 0.55 -7.69
C TRP A 157 -41.70 -0.19 -9.01
N VAL A 158 -40.99 -1.28 -9.28
CA VAL A 158 -41.15 -2.07 -10.52
C VAL A 158 -42.57 -2.63 -10.66
N LYS A 159 -43.16 -3.15 -9.57
CA LYS A 159 -44.56 -3.61 -9.56
C LYS A 159 -45.55 -2.48 -9.86
N SER A 160 -45.33 -1.26 -9.35
CA SER A 160 -46.18 -0.10 -9.65
C SER A 160 -46.11 0.34 -11.11
N MET A 161 -45.01 0.06 -11.81
CA MET A 161 -44.82 0.42 -13.21
C MET A 161 -45.59 -0.51 -14.15
N GLU A 162 -45.58 -1.82 -13.87
CA GLU A 162 -46.36 -2.82 -14.64
C GLU A 162 -47.84 -2.88 -14.20
N ASN A 163 -48.18 -2.43 -13.00
CA ASN A 163 -49.57 -2.33 -12.54
C ASN A 163 -50.32 -1.20 -13.27
N GLN A 164 -51.33 -1.56 -14.06
CA GLN A 164 -52.17 -0.61 -14.80
C GLN A 164 -53.03 0.30 -13.89
N SER A 165 -53.30 -0.08 -12.64
CA SER A 165 -54.11 0.74 -11.72
C SER A 165 -53.30 1.80 -10.95
N SER A 166 -51.97 1.75 -11.00
CA SER A 166 -51.10 2.69 -10.27
C SER A 166 -50.97 4.04 -10.98
N THR A 167 -51.10 5.13 -10.23
CA THR A 167 -51.09 6.49 -10.79
C THR A 167 -49.69 6.96 -11.17
N LYS A 168 -49.60 7.99 -12.01
CA LYS A 168 -48.31 8.60 -12.40
C LYS A 168 -47.58 9.18 -11.18
N GLU A 169 -48.33 9.76 -10.26
CA GLU A 169 -47.86 10.35 -9.00
C GLU A 169 -47.37 9.29 -8.01
N GLU A 170 -48.08 8.16 -7.91
CA GLU A 170 -47.66 7.00 -7.11
C GLU A 170 -46.35 6.40 -7.64
N ARG A 171 -46.27 6.17 -8.96
CA ARG A 171 -45.07 5.69 -9.65
C ARG A 171 -43.86 6.59 -9.40
N ILE A 172 -43.99 7.91 -9.56
CA ILE A 172 -42.93 8.88 -9.26
C ILE A 172 -42.48 8.79 -7.79
N LYS A 173 -43.44 8.71 -6.85
CA LYS A 173 -43.16 8.60 -5.42
C LYS A 173 -42.40 7.32 -5.06
N LEU A 174 -42.77 6.19 -5.66
CA LEU A 174 -42.10 4.90 -5.45
C LEU A 174 -40.71 4.87 -6.08
N LEU A 175 -40.53 5.42 -7.29
CA LEU A 175 -39.20 5.61 -7.90
C LEU A 175 -38.28 6.45 -7.00
N GLN A 176 -38.79 7.56 -6.46
CA GLN A 176 -38.00 8.41 -5.55
C GLN A 176 -37.67 7.71 -4.22
N LYS A 177 -38.60 6.90 -3.66
CA LYS A 177 -38.34 6.03 -2.50
C LYS A 177 -37.21 5.02 -2.81
N ALA A 178 -37.30 4.32 -3.93
CA ALA A 178 -36.34 3.29 -4.33
C ALA A 178 -34.95 3.88 -4.64
N CYS A 179 -34.87 4.98 -5.39
CA CYS A 179 -33.63 5.71 -5.63
C CYS A 179 -32.98 6.21 -4.32
N GLY A 180 -33.78 6.68 -3.36
CA GLY A 180 -33.30 7.08 -2.03
C GLY A 180 -32.73 5.90 -1.23
N ARG A 181 -33.39 4.73 -1.27
CA ARG A 181 -32.90 3.52 -0.61
C ARG A 181 -31.59 3.01 -1.24
N HIS A 182 -31.51 3.02 -2.57
CA HIS A 182 -30.30 2.66 -3.32
C HIS A 182 -29.11 3.57 -2.94
N GLN A 183 -29.33 4.89 -2.95
CA GLN A 183 -28.30 5.87 -2.58
C GLN A 183 -27.79 5.67 -1.13
N LEU A 184 -28.68 5.36 -0.18
CA LEU A 184 -28.29 5.01 1.18
C LEU A 184 -27.49 3.71 1.22
N GLY A 185 -27.92 2.66 0.50
CA GLY A 185 -27.18 1.41 0.38
C GLY A 185 -25.78 1.58 -0.20
N TYR A 186 -25.62 2.45 -1.20
CA TYR A 186 -24.33 2.80 -1.78
C TYR A 186 -23.41 3.50 -0.77
N GLN A 187 -23.95 4.46 0.00
CA GLN A 187 -23.21 5.14 1.06
C GLN A 187 -22.80 4.17 2.19
N ASP A 188 -23.69 3.29 2.63
CA ASP A 188 -23.41 2.29 3.65
C ASP A 188 -22.34 1.29 3.18
N ALA A 189 -22.40 0.81 1.93
CA ALA A 189 -21.37 -0.04 1.33
C ALA A 189 -20.00 0.67 1.22
N MET A 190 -19.95 1.92 0.72
CA MET A 190 -18.72 2.73 0.71
C MET A 190 -18.11 2.89 2.12
N CYS A 191 -18.96 2.99 3.14
CA CYS A 191 -18.56 3.14 4.54
C CYS A 191 -18.37 1.81 5.28
N GLY A 192 -18.24 0.68 4.57
CA GLY A 192 -17.91 -0.62 5.17
C GLY A 192 -19.03 -1.24 6.02
N LYS A 193 -20.28 -0.80 5.81
CA LYS A 193 -21.48 -1.37 6.45
C LYS A 193 -22.25 -2.32 5.51
N GLY A 194 -21.68 -2.68 4.37
CA GLY A 194 -22.23 -3.74 3.53
C GLY A 194 -22.19 -5.09 4.25
N ILE A 195 -23.06 -6.01 3.83
CA ILE A 195 -23.16 -7.34 4.45
C ILE A 195 -22.34 -8.40 3.70
N ASP A 196 -22.04 -8.20 2.42
CA ASP A 196 -21.54 -9.25 1.55
C ASP A 196 -20.08 -9.62 1.80
N ARG A 197 -19.16 -8.66 1.96
CA ARG A 197 -17.78 -9.00 2.38
C ARG A 197 -17.74 -9.56 3.80
N HIS A 198 -18.65 -9.14 4.68
CA HIS A 198 -18.76 -9.67 6.05
C HIS A 198 -19.25 -11.13 6.04
N LEU A 199 -20.31 -11.45 5.30
CA LEU A 199 -20.81 -12.83 5.12
C LEU A 199 -19.76 -13.73 4.45
N PHE A 200 -19.02 -13.21 3.47
CA PHE A 200 -17.89 -13.93 2.87
C PHE A 200 -16.75 -14.17 3.88
N CYS A 201 -16.43 -13.21 4.74
CA CYS A 201 -15.46 -13.39 5.82
C CYS A 201 -15.91 -14.49 6.80
N LEU A 202 -17.18 -14.48 7.22
CA LEU A 202 -17.76 -15.53 8.08
C LEU A 202 -17.71 -16.90 7.41
N TYR A 203 -17.92 -17.00 6.09
CA TYR A 203 -17.76 -18.24 5.32
C TYR A 203 -16.29 -18.72 5.28
N VAL A 204 -15.33 -17.83 5.01
CA VAL A 204 -13.89 -18.19 5.04
C VAL A 204 -13.47 -18.66 6.43
N VAL A 205 -13.93 -17.99 7.49
CA VAL A 205 -13.70 -18.39 8.89
C VAL A 205 -14.37 -19.74 9.20
N SER A 206 -15.61 -19.98 8.74
CA SER A 206 -16.27 -21.27 8.97
C SER A 206 -15.55 -22.41 8.26
N LYS A 207 -14.99 -22.19 7.06
CA LYS A 207 -14.15 -23.18 6.38
C LYS A 207 -12.81 -23.40 7.06
N TYR A 208 -12.18 -22.36 7.63
CA TYR A 208 -10.95 -22.49 8.40
C TYR A 208 -11.14 -23.24 9.73
N LEU A 209 -12.30 -23.08 10.38
CA LEU A 209 -12.66 -23.75 11.63
C LEU A 209 -13.37 -25.11 11.40
N GLU A 210 -13.48 -25.56 10.16
CA GLU A 210 -14.24 -26.77 9.73
C GLU A 210 -15.72 -26.80 10.19
N VAL A 211 -16.29 -25.64 10.51
CA VAL A 211 -17.69 -25.47 10.93
C VAL A 211 -18.60 -25.41 9.71
N ASP A 212 -19.50 -26.39 9.61
CA ASP A 212 -20.59 -26.34 8.65
C ASP A 212 -21.75 -25.47 9.15
N SER A 213 -22.16 -24.49 8.34
CA SER A 213 -23.19 -23.51 8.69
C SER A 213 -24.32 -23.55 7.65
N PRO A 214 -25.50 -24.08 7.99
CA PRO A 214 -26.66 -24.08 7.10
C PRO A 214 -27.05 -22.67 6.61
N PHE A 215 -26.96 -21.67 7.49
CA PHE A 215 -27.21 -20.27 7.16
C PHE A 215 -26.26 -19.73 6.09
N LEU A 216 -24.95 -19.99 6.21
CA LEU A 216 -23.96 -19.52 5.22
C LEU A 216 -24.06 -20.31 3.91
N LYS A 217 -24.50 -21.58 3.94
CA LYS A 217 -24.85 -22.33 2.73
C LYS A 217 -26.04 -21.69 2.01
N GLU A 218 -27.13 -21.40 2.71
CA GLU A 218 -28.35 -20.82 2.15
C GLU A 218 -28.09 -19.43 1.57
N VAL A 219 -27.51 -18.52 2.36
CA VAL A 219 -27.29 -17.10 1.99
C VAL A 219 -26.28 -16.92 0.84
N LEU A 220 -25.40 -17.90 0.61
CA LEU A 220 -24.42 -17.89 -0.48
C LEU A 220 -24.75 -18.84 -1.65
N SER A 221 -25.89 -19.54 -1.62
CA SER A 221 -26.29 -20.45 -2.70
C SER A 221 -26.97 -19.77 -3.89
N GLU A 222 -27.55 -18.58 -3.71
CA GLU A 222 -28.28 -17.86 -4.75
C GLU A 222 -27.31 -17.02 -5.62
N PRO A 223 -27.26 -17.24 -6.95
CA PRO A 223 -26.27 -16.60 -7.82
C PRO A 223 -26.63 -15.17 -8.26
N TRP A 224 -25.61 -14.37 -8.54
CA TRP A 224 -25.70 -12.98 -9.01
C TRP A 224 -26.10 -12.87 -10.49
N ARG A 225 -27.35 -13.22 -10.80
CA ARG A 225 -27.91 -13.23 -12.17
C ARG A 225 -27.96 -11.88 -12.88
N LEU A 226 -27.76 -10.77 -12.17
CA LEU A 226 -27.51 -9.46 -12.78
C LEU A 226 -26.31 -8.81 -12.06
N SER A 227 -25.15 -8.81 -12.71
CA SER A 227 -23.93 -8.20 -12.17
C SER A 227 -23.63 -6.88 -12.87
N THR A 228 -23.49 -5.81 -12.10
CA THR A 228 -23.44 -4.44 -12.61
C THR A 228 -22.25 -3.65 -12.08
N SER A 229 -21.75 -2.69 -12.88
CA SER A 229 -20.84 -1.67 -12.38
C SER A 229 -20.89 -0.39 -13.20
N GLN A 230 -20.88 0.76 -12.52
CA GLN A 230 -20.58 2.05 -13.15
C GLN A 230 -19.06 2.18 -13.39
N THR A 231 -18.65 2.56 -14.61
CA THR A 231 -17.30 3.09 -14.86
C THR A 231 -17.38 4.62 -14.96
N PRO A 232 -16.90 5.38 -13.95
CA PRO A 232 -17.03 6.84 -13.94
C PRO A 232 -16.09 7.51 -14.96
N HIS A 233 -16.61 8.54 -15.63
CA HIS A 233 -15.93 9.30 -16.68
C HIS A 233 -15.98 10.82 -16.40
N GLY A 234 -14.91 11.53 -16.71
CA GLY A 234 -14.62 12.88 -16.20
C GLY A 234 -13.98 12.84 -14.81
N GLN A 235 -13.07 11.91 -14.58
CA GLN A 235 -12.30 11.79 -13.32
C GLN A 235 -11.07 12.71 -13.28
N THR A 236 -10.57 13.14 -14.44
CA THR A 236 -9.48 14.12 -14.55
C THR A 236 -9.98 15.54 -14.84
N THR A 237 -9.21 16.54 -14.45
CA THR A 237 -9.37 17.94 -14.91
C THR A 237 -8.56 18.25 -16.17
N LYS A 238 -7.88 17.25 -16.76
CA LYS A 238 -6.99 17.44 -17.92
C LYS A 238 -7.71 17.40 -19.28
N LEU A 239 -8.94 16.88 -19.33
CA LEU A 239 -9.67 16.63 -20.56
C LEU A 239 -11.13 17.12 -20.44
N ASP A 240 -11.46 18.22 -21.12
CA ASP A 240 -12.87 18.64 -21.26
C ASP A 240 -13.56 17.84 -22.36
N LEU A 241 -14.38 16.88 -21.94
CA LEU A 241 -15.19 16.03 -22.83
C LEU A 241 -16.27 16.80 -23.61
N LYS A 242 -16.58 18.07 -23.26
CA LYS A 242 -17.44 18.94 -24.08
C LYS A 242 -16.67 19.63 -25.20
N ALA A 243 -15.43 20.05 -24.94
CA ALA A 243 -14.54 20.59 -25.97
C ALA A 243 -14.03 19.49 -26.93
N HIS A 244 -13.85 18.27 -26.42
CA HIS A 244 -13.29 17.13 -27.16
C HIS A 244 -14.23 15.90 -27.13
N PRO A 245 -15.42 15.96 -27.79
CA PRO A 245 -16.38 14.86 -27.79
C PRO A 245 -15.84 13.58 -28.43
N ASP A 246 -14.91 13.68 -29.39
CA ASP A 246 -14.22 12.54 -30.02
C ASP A 246 -13.36 11.72 -29.03
N CYS A 247 -13.15 12.22 -27.80
CA CYS A 247 -12.39 11.54 -26.74
C CYS A 247 -13.27 10.75 -25.76
N ILE A 248 -14.60 10.83 -25.90
CA ILE A 248 -15.54 10.09 -25.05
C ILE A 248 -15.39 8.60 -25.32
N SER A 249 -14.99 7.85 -24.30
CA SER A 249 -14.90 6.39 -24.39
C SER A 249 -16.25 5.75 -24.08
N ALA A 250 -16.64 4.77 -24.89
CA ALA A 250 -17.78 3.92 -24.57
C ALA A 250 -17.58 3.09 -23.28
N GLY A 251 -16.31 2.90 -22.87
CA GLY A 251 -15.93 2.20 -21.64
C GLY A 251 -15.36 0.81 -21.87
N GLY A 252 -15.63 -0.08 -20.92
CA GLY A 252 -15.31 -1.50 -20.99
C GLY A 252 -16.35 -2.33 -20.26
N GLY A 253 -16.60 -3.54 -20.75
CA GLY A 253 -17.53 -4.51 -20.17
C GLY A 253 -16.81 -5.73 -19.59
N PHE A 254 -17.59 -6.60 -18.96
CA PHE A 254 -17.19 -7.88 -18.39
C PHE A 254 -18.24 -8.95 -18.76
N GLY A 255 -17.88 -10.23 -18.69
CA GLY A 255 -18.83 -11.34 -18.90
C GLY A 255 -19.80 -11.52 -17.72
N PRO A 256 -20.90 -12.26 -17.88
CA PRO A 256 -21.78 -12.58 -16.76
C PRO A 256 -21.05 -13.44 -15.71
N VAL A 257 -21.46 -13.31 -14.44
CA VAL A 257 -20.88 -14.06 -13.30
C VAL A 257 -21.68 -15.31 -12.90
N ALA A 258 -22.82 -15.51 -13.56
CA ALA A 258 -23.67 -16.69 -13.48
C ALA A 258 -23.99 -17.13 -14.91
N ASP A 259 -24.16 -18.43 -15.15
CA ASP A 259 -24.37 -18.95 -16.51
C ASP A 259 -25.70 -18.49 -17.11
N ASP A 260 -26.73 -18.38 -16.26
CA ASP A 260 -28.08 -17.88 -16.52
C ASP A 260 -28.24 -16.38 -16.20
N GLY A 261 -27.14 -15.60 -16.30
CA GLY A 261 -27.08 -14.20 -15.87
C GLY A 261 -26.58 -13.21 -16.93
N TYR A 262 -26.70 -11.93 -16.58
CA TYR A 262 -26.21 -10.79 -17.36
C TYR A 262 -25.05 -10.07 -16.67
N GLY A 263 -24.05 -9.64 -17.44
CA GLY A 263 -23.04 -8.65 -17.04
C GLY A 263 -23.35 -7.28 -17.65
N VAL A 264 -23.48 -6.23 -16.85
CA VAL A 264 -23.83 -4.87 -17.32
C VAL A 264 -22.85 -3.83 -16.79
N SER A 265 -21.95 -3.34 -17.64
CA SER A 265 -21.14 -2.14 -17.36
C SER A 265 -21.80 -0.91 -17.98
N TYR A 266 -21.84 0.20 -17.26
CA TYR A 266 -22.39 1.46 -17.80
C TYR A 266 -21.52 2.68 -17.51
N ILE A 267 -21.56 3.65 -18.44
CA ILE A 267 -20.89 4.96 -18.35
C ILE A 267 -21.90 6.08 -18.54
N ILE A 268 -21.76 7.13 -17.73
CA ILE A 268 -22.53 8.37 -17.81
C ILE A 268 -21.63 9.46 -18.42
N ALA A 269 -21.78 9.71 -19.72
CA ALA A 269 -20.92 10.61 -20.49
C ALA A 269 -21.58 11.98 -20.74
N GLY A 270 -20.86 13.07 -20.46
CA GLY A 270 -21.42 14.42 -20.57
C GLY A 270 -22.65 14.61 -19.67
N GLU A 271 -23.62 15.41 -20.10
CA GLU A 271 -24.94 15.52 -19.43
C GLU A 271 -26.02 14.67 -20.10
N ASP A 272 -25.79 14.17 -21.31
CA ASP A 272 -26.85 13.74 -22.24
C ASP A 272 -26.69 12.33 -22.83
N VAL A 273 -25.56 11.65 -22.60
CA VAL A 273 -25.24 10.34 -23.22
C VAL A 273 -24.95 9.29 -22.16
N LEU A 274 -25.46 8.07 -22.37
CA LEU A 274 -25.11 6.87 -21.61
C LEU A 274 -24.57 5.79 -22.54
N PHE A 275 -23.61 5.01 -22.06
CA PHE A 275 -23.14 3.79 -22.72
C PHE A 275 -23.43 2.58 -21.84
N PHE A 276 -23.89 1.49 -22.45
CA PHE A 276 -24.12 0.20 -21.81
C PHE A 276 -23.37 -0.90 -22.57
N HIS A 277 -22.59 -1.70 -21.85
CA HIS A 277 -22.02 -2.96 -22.30
C HIS A 277 -22.79 -4.08 -21.61
N ILE A 278 -23.58 -4.84 -22.38
CA ILE A 278 -24.47 -5.88 -21.87
C ILE A 278 -24.00 -7.22 -22.42
N SER A 279 -23.67 -8.16 -21.54
CA SER A 279 -23.18 -9.49 -21.89
C SER A 279 -24.02 -10.61 -21.28
N SER A 280 -24.02 -11.76 -21.94
CA SER A 280 -24.64 -13.01 -21.47
C SER A 280 -23.92 -14.21 -22.14
N LYS A 281 -24.42 -15.44 -21.94
CA LYS A 281 -23.94 -16.65 -22.61
C LYS A 281 -24.96 -17.14 -23.63
N LYS A 282 -24.51 -17.52 -24.85
CA LYS A 282 -25.37 -18.13 -25.88
C LYS A 282 -25.81 -19.55 -25.53
N SER A 283 -25.09 -20.22 -24.63
CA SER A 283 -25.47 -21.52 -24.06
C SER A 283 -26.64 -21.43 -23.09
N SER A 284 -26.97 -20.25 -22.55
CA SER A 284 -28.12 -20.04 -21.66
C SER A 284 -29.40 -19.74 -22.45
N PRO A 285 -30.48 -20.51 -22.27
CA PRO A 285 -31.77 -20.23 -22.90
C PRO A 285 -32.58 -19.14 -22.17
N GLU A 286 -32.16 -18.68 -20.99
CA GLU A 286 -32.86 -17.62 -20.23
C GLU A 286 -32.39 -16.20 -20.62
N THR A 287 -31.26 -16.04 -21.33
CA THR A 287 -30.58 -14.75 -21.49
C THR A 287 -30.25 -14.40 -22.95
N ASP A 288 -30.50 -13.15 -23.35
CA ASP A 288 -30.16 -12.59 -24.67
C ASP A 288 -29.79 -11.10 -24.50
N SER A 289 -28.56 -10.70 -24.86
CA SER A 289 -28.08 -9.33 -24.61
C SER A 289 -28.75 -8.29 -25.50
N VAL A 290 -29.28 -8.69 -26.66
CA VAL A 290 -29.99 -7.82 -27.61
C VAL A 290 -31.42 -7.58 -27.14
N LYS A 291 -32.13 -8.64 -26.73
CA LYS A 291 -33.44 -8.59 -26.06
C LYS A 291 -33.37 -7.71 -24.81
N PHE A 292 -32.38 -7.95 -23.94
CA PHE A 292 -32.23 -7.20 -22.69
C PHE A 292 -31.85 -5.73 -22.94
N ALA A 293 -31.02 -5.42 -23.93
CA ALA A 293 -30.78 -4.03 -24.34
C ALA A 293 -32.07 -3.31 -24.77
N GLY A 294 -32.97 -3.98 -25.49
CA GLY A 294 -34.29 -3.45 -25.84
C GLY A 294 -35.18 -3.18 -24.62
N GLN A 295 -35.11 -4.04 -23.59
CA GLN A 295 -35.81 -3.80 -22.32
C GLN A 295 -35.22 -2.62 -21.53
N ILE A 296 -33.90 -2.42 -21.57
CA ILE A 296 -33.21 -1.27 -20.96
C ILE A 296 -33.60 0.03 -21.67
N GLU A 297 -33.61 0.05 -23.01
CA GLU A 297 -34.12 1.20 -23.78
C GLU A 297 -35.56 1.52 -23.38
N ARG A 298 -36.44 0.51 -23.34
CA ARG A 298 -37.85 0.67 -22.97
C ARG A 298 -38.01 1.16 -21.53
N ALA A 299 -37.26 0.62 -20.57
CA ALA A 299 -37.29 1.07 -19.19
C ALA A 299 -36.87 2.54 -19.06
N LEU A 300 -35.77 2.94 -19.70
CA LEU A 300 -35.31 4.33 -19.73
C LEU A 300 -36.32 5.27 -20.42
N ARG A 301 -37.01 4.80 -21.46
CA ARG A 301 -38.07 5.57 -22.14
C ARG A 301 -39.29 5.76 -21.23
N ASP A 302 -39.86 4.67 -20.72
CA ASP A 302 -41.07 4.69 -19.89
C ASP A 302 -40.84 5.49 -18.60
N MET A 303 -39.63 5.46 -18.02
CA MET A 303 -39.25 6.30 -16.87
C MET A 303 -39.14 7.78 -17.22
N LYS A 304 -38.66 8.14 -18.42
CA LYS A 304 -38.64 9.52 -18.91
C LYS A 304 -40.07 10.08 -18.98
N ASP A 305 -41.00 9.27 -19.46
CA ASP A 305 -42.40 9.65 -19.66
C ASP A 305 -43.21 9.81 -18.36
N LEU A 306 -42.64 9.44 -17.21
CA LEU A 306 -43.17 9.84 -15.90
C LEU A 306 -42.86 11.30 -15.53
N PHE A 307 -41.84 11.93 -16.12
CA PHE A 307 -41.46 13.32 -15.79
C PHE A 307 -41.77 14.32 -16.91
N THR A 308 -42.07 13.85 -18.13
CA THR A 308 -42.62 14.70 -19.20
C THR A 308 -44.11 15.00 -18.96
N LYS A 309 -44.58 16.15 -19.48
CA LYS A 309 -46.02 16.46 -19.58
C LYS A 309 -46.59 15.80 -20.84
N PRO A 310 -47.87 15.38 -20.85
CA PRO A 310 -48.54 14.97 -22.08
C PRO A 310 -48.48 16.10 -23.12
N ALA A 311 -48.09 15.77 -24.35
CA ALA A 311 -48.23 16.69 -25.47
C ALA A 311 -49.72 16.93 -25.74
N ALA A 312 -50.14 18.18 -25.91
CA ALA A 312 -51.51 18.50 -26.25
C ALA A 312 -51.82 17.97 -27.66
N ALA A 313 -52.86 17.15 -27.80
CA ALA A 313 -53.26 16.55 -29.07
C ALA A 313 -53.74 17.64 -30.05
N ASN A 314 -52.92 17.99 -31.03
CA ASN A 314 -53.22 18.95 -32.09
C ASN A 314 -52.43 18.62 -33.35
N GLY A 315 -53.10 18.62 -34.50
CA GLY A 315 -52.48 18.54 -35.83
C GLY A 315 -52.11 17.12 -36.30
N VAL A 316 -52.79 16.65 -37.34
CA VAL A 316 -52.36 15.47 -38.11
C VAL A 316 -51.28 15.91 -39.09
N GLU A 317 -50.01 15.79 -38.71
CA GLU A 317 -48.92 15.70 -39.70
C GLU A 317 -48.74 14.25 -40.15
N LYS A 318 -48.57 14.06 -41.46
CA LYS A 318 -48.54 12.73 -42.08
C LYS A 318 -47.30 11.96 -41.66
N SER A 319 -47.50 10.81 -41.03
CA SER A 319 -46.46 9.82 -40.78
C SER A 319 -45.81 9.38 -42.10
N LYS A 320 -44.61 9.90 -42.38
CA LYS A 320 -43.71 9.24 -43.33
C LYS A 320 -43.16 7.99 -42.66
N GLU A 321 -43.61 6.83 -43.11
CA GLU A 321 -42.90 5.58 -42.85
C GLU A 321 -41.47 5.71 -43.41
N LYS A 322 -40.50 5.94 -42.52
CA LYS A 322 -39.12 5.54 -42.78
C LYS A 322 -39.05 4.07 -42.43
N ALA A 323 -38.79 3.23 -43.43
CA ALA A 323 -38.75 1.78 -43.27
C ALA A 323 -37.77 1.35 -42.17
N LEU A 324 -38.12 0.27 -41.48
CA LEU A 324 -37.16 -0.49 -40.68
C LEU A 324 -36.07 -1.02 -41.63
N GLY A 325 -34.81 -0.95 -41.20
CA GLY A 325 -33.67 -1.35 -42.03
C GLY A 325 -32.63 -0.24 -42.13
N GLY A 326 -31.80 -0.11 -41.09
CA GLY A 326 -30.77 0.91 -41.01
C GLY A 326 -29.88 0.70 -39.80
N ASP A 327 -28.93 -0.24 -39.90
CA ASP A 327 -27.85 -0.34 -38.92
C ASP A 327 -27.11 1.00 -38.85
N VAL A 328 -27.20 1.69 -37.71
CA VAL A 328 -26.29 2.79 -37.37
C VAL A 328 -24.94 2.18 -37.04
N SER A 329 -24.25 1.77 -38.11
CA SER A 329 -22.92 1.19 -38.01
C SER A 329 -21.93 2.21 -37.45
N ILE A 330 -20.82 1.71 -36.93
CA ILE A 330 -19.72 2.49 -36.34
C ILE A 330 -19.18 3.59 -37.29
N ALA A 331 -19.50 3.55 -38.59
CA ALA A 331 -19.10 4.53 -39.59
C ALA A 331 -19.66 5.95 -39.37
N ASP A 332 -20.86 6.16 -38.83
CA ASP A 332 -21.43 7.51 -38.77
C ASP A 332 -20.81 8.39 -37.66
N TYR A 333 -20.32 7.80 -36.57
CA TYR A 333 -19.45 8.51 -35.62
C TYR A 333 -18.06 8.85 -36.19
N GLN A 334 -17.66 8.27 -37.34
CA GLN A 334 -16.39 8.63 -38.01
C GLN A 334 -16.48 9.95 -38.82
N LYS A 335 -17.67 10.58 -38.94
CA LYS A 335 -17.83 11.83 -39.71
C LYS A 335 -17.16 13.07 -39.10
N GLY A 336 -16.94 13.11 -37.79
CA GLY A 336 -16.19 14.18 -37.11
C GLY A 336 -14.71 14.24 -37.53
N PHE A 337 -14.10 13.08 -37.81
CA PHE A 337 -12.68 12.91 -38.10
C PHE A 337 -12.20 13.44 -39.49
N LYS A 338 -12.86 14.46 -40.05
CA LYS A 338 -12.43 15.08 -41.32
C LYS A 338 -11.22 16.00 -41.21
N THR A 339 -10.94 16.57 -40.04
CA THR A 339 -9.74 17.40 -39.82
C THR A 339 -8.48 16.54 -39.64
N PHE A 340 -8.61 15.33 -39.09
CA PHE A 340 -7.52 14.36 -38.84
C PHE A 340 -6.97 13.66 -40.11
N ARG A 341 -7.12 14.27 -41.30
CA ARG A 341 -6.87 13.62 -42.61
C ARG A 341 -5.55 14.01 -43.30
N LYS A 342 -4.66 14.73 -42.61
CA LYS A 342 -3.31 15.09 -43.12
C LYS A 342 -2.15 14.39 -42.41
N ILE A 343 -2.28 14.11 -41.11
CA ILE A 343 -1.20 13.71 -40.20
C ILE A 343 -0.60 12.29 -40.43
N ILE A 344 -1.16 11.46 -41.33
CA ILE A 344 -0.67 10.07 -41.53
C ILE A 344 -0.78 9.56 -42.99
N ILE A 345 -0.22 10.28 -43.98
CA ILE A 345 0.20 9.67 -45.27
C ILE A 345 1.44 10.37 -45.86
N SER A 346 2.64 9.82 -45.61
CA SER A 346 3.80 9.86 -46.53
C SER A 346 4.82 8.77 -46.19
N PRO A 347 5.71 8.37 -47.14
CA PRO A 347 6.13 6.97 -47.20
C PRO A 347 7.57 6.69 -46.76
N LEU A 348 7.73 5.73 -45.84
CA LEU A 348 8.98 4.97 -45.71
C LEU A 348 9.12 4.04 -46.92
N LYS A 349 10.21 4.20 -47.68
CA LYS A 349 10.49 3.45 -48.90
C LYS A 349 10.78 1.99 -48.59
N PHE A 350 9.84 1.09 -48.92
CA PHE A 350 10.19 -0.31 -49.17
C PHE A 350 10.89 -0.42 -50.52
N GLN A 351 12.17 -0.81 -50.50
CA GLN A 351 12.94 -1.06 -51.70
C GLN A 351 12.65 -2.49 -52.18
N TYR A 352 11.74 -2.60 -53.16
CA TYR A 352 11.49 -3.88 -53.83
C TYR A 352 12.75 -4.33 -54.59
N LEU A 353 13.16 -5.58 -54.35
CA LEU A 353 13.83 -6.41 -55.35
C LEU A 353 12.82 -7.47 -55.82
N GLU A 354 12.92 -7.84 -57.09
CA GLU A 354 11.81 -8.42 -57.85
C GLU A 354 11.76 -9.97 -57.78
N ASN A 355 10.63 -10.52 -58.24
CA ASN A 355 10.33 -11.91 -58.60
C ASN A 355 9.50 -12.77 -57.61
N CYS A 356 8.17 -12.55 -57.58
CA CYS A 356 7.17 -13.63 -57.73
C CYS A 356 5.74 -13.04 -57.96
N PRO A 357 4.79 -13.80 -58.56
CA PRO A 357 3.52 -13.26 -59.06
C PRO A 357 2.39 -13.15 -57.99
N PRO A 358 1.35 -12.34 -58.23
CA PRO A 358 0.29 -12.08 -57.24
C PRO A 358 -0.78 -13.17 -57.19
N MET A 359 -1.03 -13.73 -56.00
CA MET A 359 -2.26 -14.47 -55.71
C MET A 359 -3.30 -13.58 -55.03
N LYS A 360 -4.50 -13.54 -55.59
CA LYS A 360 -5.70 -12.99 -54.95
C LYS A 360 -6.27 -14.05 -54.00
N ASN A 361 -6.67 -13.67 -52.79
CA ASN A 361 -7.92 -14.12 -52.15
C ASN A 361 -8.22 -13.34 -50.86
N ASN A 362 -9.49 -13.19 -50.53
CA ASN A 362 -9.96 -12.51 -49.32
C ASN A 362 -9.99 -13.49 -48.13
N ILE A 363 -9.36 -13.14 -47.01
CA ILE A 363 -9.55 -13.82 -45.72
C ILE A 363 -9.79 -12.76 -44.64
N THR A 364 -10.85 -12.94 -43.86
CA THR A 364 -11.23 -12.05 -42.74
C THR A 364 -10.90 -12.71 -41.40
N TRP A 365 -10.07 -12.05 -40.59
CA TRP A 365 -9.65 -12.56 -39.28
C TRP A 365 -10.58 -12.10 -38.16
N LYS A 366 -11.06 -13.05 -37.34
CA LYS A 366 -11.80 -12.79 -36.09
C LYS A 366 -10.84 -12.66 -34.90
N PHE A 367 -11.32 -12.14 -33.77
CA PHE A 367 -10.52 -11.74 -32.61
C PHE A 367 -10.28 -12.88 -31.61
N LEU A 368 -9.21 -12.75 -30.80
CA LEU A 368 -9.06 -13.46 -29.52
C LEU A 368 -9.86 -12.77 -28.40
N ILE A 369 -10.41 -13.58 -27.48
CA ILE A 369 -10.65 -13.19 -26.08
C ILE A 369 -9.62 -13.95 -25.25
N CYS A 370 -9.04 -13.30 -24.24
CA CYS A 370 -8.03 -13.89 -23.37
C CYS A 370 -8.62 -14.08 -21.96
N LEU A 371 -8.82 -15.33 -21.56
CA LEU A 371 -9.22 -15.75 -20.23
C LEU A 371 -8.27 -16.89 -19.81
N GLY A 372 -7.39 -16.64 -18.84
CA GLY A 372 -6.44 -17.63 -18.32
C GLY A 372 -5.02 -17.54 -18.89
N GLY A 373 -4.14 -16.79 -18.22
CA GLY A 373 -2.72 -17.11 -18.05
C GLY A 373 -1.73 -16.96 -19.21
N TYR A 374 -2.11 -17.24 -20.46
CA TYR A 374 -1.14 -17.49 -21.54
C TYR A 374 -1.38 -16.67 -22.81
N ILE A 375 -0.29 -16.24 -23.45
CA ILE A 375 -0.28 -15.53 -24.73
C ILE A 375 0.62 -16.29 -25.70
N PHE A 376 0.04 -16.81 -26.78
CA PHE A 376 0.77 -17.33 -27.93
C PHE A 376 0.18 -16.77 -29.22
N ALA A 377 1.01 -16.66 -30.24
CA ALA A 377 0.62 -16.25 -31.58
C ALA A 377 0.99 -17.37 -32.56
N LEU A 378 0.01 -17.84 -33.33
CA LEU A 378 0.19 -18.83 -34.38
C LEU A 378 -0.03 -18.18 -35.75
N SER A 379 0.72 -18.65 -36.74
CA SER A 379 0.53 -18.35 -38.15
C SER A 379 0.64 -19.66 -38.94
N ASN A 380 -0.49 -20.25 -39.30
CA ASN A 380 -0.49 -21.48 -40.08
C ASN A 380 -0.15 -21.18 -41.54
N ALA A 381 0.61 -22.08 -42.15
CA ALA A 381 0.89 -22.11 -43.57
C ALA A 381 0.75 -23.56 -44.06
N ASP A 382 -0.41 -23.87 -44.62
CA ASP A 382 -0.67 -25.19 -45.20
C ASP A 382 -0.02 -25.32 -46.58
N ILE A 383 0.59 -26.49 -46.84
CA ILE A 383 1.07 -26.92 -48.16
C ILE A 383 0.47 -28.32 -48.41
N PRO A 384 -0.17 -28.58 -49.56
CA PRO A 384 -0.94 -29.81 -49.79
C PRO A 384 -0.08 -31.03 -50.17
N ASP A 385 -0.66 -32.22 -49.96
CA ASP A 385 -0.12 -33.53 -50.30
C ASP A 385 0.34 -33.69 -51.76
N HIS A 386 1.33 -34.59 -51.99
CA HIS A 386 1.13 -35.73 -52.92
C HIS A 386 2.25 -36.81 -52.94
N PHE A 387 1.81 -38.08 -52.99
CA PHE A 387 2.46 -39.30 -53.53
C PHE A 387 3.66 -40.02 -52.83
N TYR A 388 3.31 -41.13 -52.15
CA TYR A 388 3.88 -42.50 -52.28
C TYR A 388 5.43 -42.72 -52.36
N ARG A 389 6.03 -43.36 -51.33
CA ARG A 389 6.47 -44.79 -51.35
C ARG A 389 7.24 -45.25 -50.09
N LEU A 390 6.92 -46.45 -49.60
CA LEU A 390 7.80 -47.37 -48.84
C LEU A 390 8.72 -48.14 -49.84
N PRO A 391 9.80 -48.87 -49.46
CA PRO A 391 10.03 -49.53 -48.15
C PRO A 391 11.50 -49.72 -47.66
N LEU A 392 11.67 -50.57 -46.63
CA LEU A 392 12.82 -51.44 -46.26
C LEU A 392 14.15 -50.88 -45.67
N VAL A 393 14.29 -51.05 -44.35
CA VAL A 393 15.28 -51.91 -43.63
C VAL A 393 16.78 -51.86 -43.99
N GLY A 394 17.59 -51.52 -42.98
CA GLY A 394 18.94 -52.05 -42.70
C GLY A 394 19.45 -51.53 -41.33
N THR A 395 19.74 -52.33 -40.28
CA THR A 395 20.94 -53.18 -40.04
C THR A 395 22.26 -52.40 -40.18
N THR A 396 23.20 -52.38 -39.21
CA THR A 396 23.41 -53.25 -38.02
C THR A 396 24.49 -52.70 -37.07
N ARG A 397 24.42 -53.04 -35.76
CA ARG A 397 25.55 -53.27 -34.79
C ARG A 397 26.57 -52.13 -34.49
N ALA A 398 27.31 -52.13 -33.37
CA ALA A 398 27.09 -52.67 -32.01
C ALA A 398 28.23 -52.26 -31.04
N GLY A 399 27.91 -52.20 -29.73
CA GLY A 399 28.88 -52.42 -28.63
C GLY A 399 29.63 -51.20 -28.10
N ARG A 400 30.14 -51.22 -26.85
CA ARG A 400 30.07 -52.31 -25.83
C ARG A 400 30.38 -51.79 -24.41
N GLU A 401 29.62 -52.26 -23.41
CA GLU A 401 30.03 -52.74 -22.05
C GLU A 401 30.86 -51.83 -21.09
N GLU A 402 30.93 -51.99 -19.75
CA GLU A 402 30.14 -52.53 -18.58
C GLU A 402 30.96 -52.17 -17.27
N ARG A 403 30.63 -52.34 -15.97
CA ARG A 403 29.51 -52.90 -15.17
C ARG A 403 29.57 -52.40 -13.69
N THR A 404 28.41 -52.27 -13.00
CA THR A 404 28.21 -52.42 -11.51
C THR A 404 28.98 -51.46 -10.54
N SER A 405 28.74 -51.36 -9.21
CA SER A 405 27.94 -52.15 -8.24
C SER A 405 27.37 -51.36 -7.01
N THR A 406 26.08 -51.58 -6.69
CA THR A 406 25.42 -51.71 -5.34
C THR A 406 25.79 -50.87 -4.09
N LEU A 407 24.74 -50.21 -3.55
CA LEU A 407 24.20 -50.23 -2.14
C LEU A 407 25.07 -49.86 -0.90
N LEU A 408 24.52 -48.98 -0.05
CA LEU A 408 24.15 -49.25 1.37
C LEU A 408 23.42 -48.04 2.04
N GLU A 409 22.53 -48.32 3.00
CA GLU A 409 21.94 -47.34 3.94
C GLU A 409 22.39 -47.64 5.41
N PRO A 410 21.72 -47.18 6.49
CA PRO A 410 22.13 -46.00 7.25
C PRO A 410 22.56 -46.31 8.70
N VAL A 411 23.12 -45.32 9.41
CA VAL A 411 23.44 -45.42 10.85
C VAL A 411 22.96 -44.16 11.59
N ASN A 412 22.46 -44.37 12.81
CA ASN A 412 21.84 -43.37 13.69
C ASN A 412 22.64 -43.23 15.00
N SER A 413 22.74 -42.03 15.58
CA SER A 413 23.36 -41.81 16.90
C SER A 413 22.85 -40.54 17.59
N GLN A 414 22.30 -40.67 18.80
CA GLN A 414 21.94 -39.56 19.69
C GLN A 414 23.11 -39.19 20.62
N VAL A 415 23.22 -37.91 21.00
CA VAL A 415 23.92 -37.41 22.20
C VAL A 415 23.07 -36.27 22.79
N GLN A 416 23.20 -36.01 24.10
CA GLN A 416 22.26 -35.24 24.94
C GLN A 416 22.65 -33.76 25.15
N ASP A 417 21.69 -32.95 25.62
CA ASP A 417 21.89 -31.57 26.06
C ASP A 417 22.62 -31.42 27.42
N SER A 418 23.43 -30.38 27.57
CA SER A 418 23.37 -29.41 28.69
C SER A 418 24.41 -28.28 28.52
N PRO A 419 24.21 -27.08 29.11
CA PRO A 419 24.88 -25.85 28.64
C PRO A 419 26.01 -25.31 29.55
N THR A 420 26.98 -24.63 28.94
CA THR A 420 27.88 -23.65 29.58
C THR A 420 28.16 -22.48 28.65
N GLU A 421 28.39 -21.29 29.21
CA GLU A 421 28.46 -20.01 28.49
C GLU A 421 29.76 -19.82 27.68
N HIS A 422 29.65 -19.20 26.50
CA HIS A 422 30.60 -18.28 25.82
C HIS A 422 30.39 -18.25 24.28
N GLU A 423 29.20 -17.86 23.79
CA GLU A 423 29.05 -17.47 22.37
C GLU A 423 29.74 -16.11 22.13
N GLY A 424 30.75 -16.04 21.25
CA GLY A 424 31.41 -14.76 20.94
C GLY A 424 32.40 -14.78 19.77
N MET A 425 32.40 -13.68 19.00
CA MET A 425 33.36 -13.28 17.95
C MET A 425 33.29 -13.87 16.52
N CYS A 426 32.37 -14.78 16.16
CA CYS A 426 32.17 -15.16 14.76
C CYS A 426 30.99 -14.43 14.08
N GLU A 427 31.26 -13.59 13.07
CA GLU A 427 30.24 -12.94 12.21
C GLU A 427 29.61 -13.87 11.14
N GLY A 428 29.87 -15.17 11.18
CA GLY A 428 29.56 -16.11 10.11
C GLY A 428 29.23 -17.52 10.61
N ALA A 429 29.35 -18.51 9.74
CA ALA A 429 29.09 -19.91 10.10
C ALA A 429 30.38 -20.59 10.62
N CYS A 430 30.35 -21.18 11.81
CA CYS A 430 31.47 -21.92 12.40
C CYS A 430 31.59 -23.34 11.82
N ILE A 431 32.10 -23.44 10.57
CA ILE A 431 32.21 -24.70 9.81
C ILE A 431 33.68 -25.02 9.47
N SER A 432 33.93 -26.24 9.00
CA SER A 432 35.29 -26.63 8.58
C SER A 432 35.75 -25.80 7.37
N SER A 433 37.06 -25.54 7.26
CA SER A 433 37.58 -24.72 6.14
C SER A 433 37.33 -25.35 4.77
N ARG A 434 37.15 -26.69 4.70
CA ARG A 434 36.78 -27.40 3.48
C ARG A 434 35.31 -27.14 3.10
N ALA A 435 34.39 -27.18 4.08
CA ALA A 435 32.99 -26.83 3.85
C ALA A 435 32.83 -25.34 3.50
N CYS A 436 33.56 -24.45 4.17
CA CYS A 436 33.54 -23.02 3.89
C CYS A 436 33.85 -22.70 2.43
N ASN A 437 34.96 -23.22 1.91
CA ASN A 437 35.34 -23.03 0.52
C ASN A 437 34.35 -23.70 -0.45
N TYR A 438 33.80 -24.87 -0.10
CA TYR A 438 32.84 -25.62 -0.93
C TYR A 438 31.52 -24.87 -1.15
N TYR A 439 30.97 -24.20 -0.13
CA TYR A 439 29.75 -23.39 -0.24
C TYR A 439 30.00 -21.94 -0.74
N GLY A 440 31.25 -21.64 -1.14
CA GLY A 440 31.66 -20.34 -1.68
C GLY A 440 31.81 -19.24 -0.63
N GLY A 441 32.08 -19.59 0.62
CA GLY A 441 32.42 -18.66 1.69
C GLY A 441 33.93 -18.45 1.83
N ARG A 442 34.33 -17.44 2.61
CA ARG A 442 35.73 -17.10 2.92
C ARG A 442 36.01 -17.28 4.41
N PRO A 443 37.06 -18.02 4.82
CA PRO A 443 37.44 -18.14 6.23
C PRO A 443 37.98 -16.79 6.75
N ARG A 444 37.44 -16.32 7.87
CA ARG A 444 37.71 -15.01 8.49
C ARG A 444 37.77 -15.13 10.02
N GLY A 445 38.82 -15.78 10.51
CA GLY A 445 39.04 -16.04 11.94
C GLY A 445 38.73 -17.48 12.35
N ALA A 446 38.95 -17.79 13.61
CA ALA A 446 38.73 -19.12 14.20
C ALA A 446 37.48 -19.13 15.09
N CYS A 447 36.85 -20.30 15.20
CA CYS A 447 35.81 -20.58 16.18
C CYS A 447 36.37 -21.49 17.29
N ILE A 448 35.74 -21.45 18.47
CA ILE A 448 36.18 -22.16 19.69
C ILE A 448 36.42 -23.65 19.43
N ASN A 449 35.58 -24.28 18.60
CA ASN A 449 35.60 -25.72 18.30
C ASN A 449 36.64 -26.11 17.23
N GLY A 450 37.67 -25.30 16.97
CA GLY A 450 38.70 -25.54 15.94
C GLY A 450 38.24 -25.34 14.48
N ASN A 451 36.95 -25.08 14.26
CA ASN A 451 36.41 -24.65 12.96
C ASN A 451 36.85 -23.23 12.60
N VAL A 452 36.68 -22.84 11.33
CA VAL A 452 36.89 -21.46 10.88
C VAL A 452 35.58 -20.69 10.87
N CYS A 453 35.65 -19.39 11.14
CA CYS A 453 34.51 -18.51 10.98
C CYS A 453 34.31 -18.21 9.48
N CYS A 454 33.30 -18.82 8.85
CA CYS A 454 33.06 -18.70 7.42
C CYS A 454 32.12 -17.55 7.08
N LYS A 455 32.61 -16.59 6.28
CA LYS A 455 31.86 -15.41 5.85
C LYS A 455 31.45 -15.54 4.38
N PHE A 456 30.14 -15.57 4.13
CA PHE A 456 29.58 -15.67 2.77
C PHE A 456 29.36 -14.29 2.18
N GLU A 457 30.14 -13.96 1.16
CA GLU A 457 30.04 -12.72 0.38
C GLU A 457 29.53 -13.08 -1.02
N ARG A 458 28.37 -12.52 -1.42
CA ARG A 458 27.67 -12.81 -2.68
C ARG A 458 27.52 -11.54 -3.53
N THR A 459 27.69 -11.65 -4.84
CA THR A 459 27.42 -10.58 -5.81
C THR A 459 26.00 -10.73 -6.40
N CYS A 460 25.73 -10.16 -7.57
CA CYS A 460 24.41 -10.19 -8.22
C CYS A 460 23.88 -11.60 -8.48
N ASP A 461 22.56 -11.71 -8.35
CA ASP A 461 21.74 -12.92 -8.40
C ASP A 461 22.17 -13.99 -7.36
N GLY A 462 22.91 -13.53 -6.35
CA GLY A 462 23.34 -14.32 -5.20
C GLY A 462 22.19 -14.79 -4.33
N ILE A 463 22.14 -16.11 -4.12
CA ILE A 463 21.18 -16.79 -3.24
C ILE A 463 21.81 -17.04 -1.87
N SER A 464 21.02 -16.93 -0.80
CA SER A 464 21.41 -17.35 0.55
C SER A 464 20.28 -17.94 1.39
N ARG A 465 20.66 -18.87 2.27
CA ARG A 465 19.87 -19.41 3.40
C ARG A 465 20.58 -19.16 4.74
N GLU A 466 21.72 -18.48 4.73
CA GLU A 466 22.58 -18.33 5.91
C GLU A 466 21.99 -17.35 6.93
N LYS A 467 22.18 -17.62 8.23
CA LYS A 467 21.76 -16.74 9.34
C LYS A 467 22.28 -15.30 9.15
N ILE A 468 23.50 -15.17 8.63
CA ILE A 468 24.15 -13.89 8.30
C ILE A 468 24.68 -14.01 6.87
N SER A 469 24.30 -13.07 6.01
CA SER A 469 24.70 -13.02 4.59
C SER A 469 25.25 -11.64 4.26
N PHE A 470 26.29 -11.57 3.43
CA PHE A 470 26.83 -10.30 2.94
C PHE A 470 26.65 -10.19 1.42
N PHE A 471 26.07 -9.10 0.94
CA PHE A 471 25.84 -8.85 -0.47
C PHE A 471 26.57 -7.58 -0.92
N THR A 472 27.18 -7.61 -2.11
CA THR A 472 28.04 -6.53 -2.62
C THR A 472 27.79 -6.18 -4.09
N SER A 473 28.14 -4.95 -4.49
CA SER A 473 28.20 -4.55 -5.89
C SER A 473 29.20 -5.40 -6.70
N PRO A 474 29.04 -5.53 -8.04
CA PRO A 474 29.84 -6.44 -8.87
C PRO A 474 31.36 -6.33 -8.69
N ASP A 475 31.91 -5.11 -8.68
CA ASP A 475 33.36 -4.87 -8.64
C ASP A 475 33.91 -4.66 -7.21
N TYR A 476 33.11 -4.90 -6.17
CA TYR A 476 33.49 -4.63 -4.77
C TYR A 476 34.85 -5.30 -4.42
N PRO A 477 35.82 -4.56 -3.84
CA PRO A 477 35.71 -3.27 -3.16
C PRO A 477 35.92 -2.02 -4.04
N LYS A 478 36.09 -2.18 -5.37
CA LYS A 478 36.19 -1.03 -6.28
C LYS A 478 34.83 -0.33 -6.44
N LEU A 479 34.86 0.85 -7.05
CA LEU A 479 33.66 1.47 -7.62
C LEU A 479 33.33 0.76 -8.93
N SER A 480 32.06 0.41 -9.13
CA SER A 480 31.49 -0.03 -10.39
C SER A 480 31.00 1.20 -11.16
N ASN A 481 31.15 1.21 -12.49
CA ASN A 481 30.83 2.38 -13.33
C ASN A 481 29.66 2.15 -14.32
N ASP A 482 29.18 0.92 -14.46
CA ASP A 482 28.14 0.54 -15.44
C ASP A 482 26.77 0.33 -14.79
N ARG A 483 25.71 0.88 -15.40
CA ARG A 483 24.33 0.74 -14.92
C ARG A 483 23.97 -0.73 -14.69
N VAL A 484 23.42 -1.05 -13.51
CA VAL A 484 23.14 -2.44 -13.12
C VAL A 484 21.77 -2.60 -12.48
N GLN A 485 21.06 -3.65 -12.89
CA GLN A 485 19.98 -4.24 -12.11
C GLN A 485 20.55 -5.52 -11.46
N CYS A 486 20.47 -5.61 -10.14
CA CYS A 486 21.14 -6.63 -9.36
C CYS A 486 20.18 -7.17 -8.30
N SER A 487 19.83 -8.46 -8.38
CA SER A 487 18.96 -9.10 -7.39
C SER A 487 19.78 -9.91 -6.37
N HIS A 488 19.24 -10.08 -5.18
CA HIS A 488 19.72 -11.04 -4.19
C HIS A 488 18.51 -11.74 -3.57
N LEU A 489 18.57 -13.07 -3.46
CA LEU A 489 17.46 -13.89 -2.94
C LEU A 489 17.81 -14.47 -1.58
N ILE A 490 17.10 -14.01 -0.56
CA ILE A 490 17.21 -14.50 0.82
C ILE A 490 16.02 -15.43 1.05
N PHE A 491 16.29 -16.71 1.30
CA PHE A 491 15.29 -17.67 1.75
C PHE A 491 15.26 -17.66 3.28
N PRO A 492 14.17 -17.19 3.93
CA PRO A 492 14.04 -17.27 5.38
C PRO A 492 14.06 -18.73 5.83
N ASN A 493 14.78 -19.01 6.92
CA ASN A 493 14.74 -20.31 7.59
C ASN A 493 13.46 -20.45 8.44
N GLU A 494 13.22 -21.67 8.92
CA GLU A 494 12.13 -21.94 9.87
C GLU A 494 12.24 -21.05 11.12
N ASP A 495 11.08 -20.65 11.65
CA ASP A 495 10.92 -19.68 12.73
C ASP A 495 11.55 -18.29 12.51
N VAL A 496 11.91 -17.88 11.28
CA VAL A 496 12.41 -16.50 11.01
C VAL A 496 11.24 -15.58 10.71
N CYS A 497 11.00 -14.57 11.57
CA CYS A 497 9.93 -13.56 11.39
C CYS A 497 10.43 -12.17 11.01
N ALA A 498 11.75 -11.91 11.01
CA ALA A 498 12.27 -10.65 10.46
C ALA A 498 13.68 -10.81 9.85
N LEU A 499 14.01 -9.90 8.95
CA LEU A 499 15.34 -9.71 8.37
C LEU A 499 15.85 -8.32 8.74
N ARG A 500 16.98 -8.21 9.45
CA ARG A 500 17.68 -6.93 9.61
C ARG A 500 18.67 -6.75 8.47
N ILE A 501 18.53 -5.66 7.71
CA ILE A 501 19.44 -5.27 6.63
C ILE A 501 20.27 -4.09 7.13
N ASP A 502 21.57 -4.33 7.32
CA ASP A 502 22.54 -3.33 7.77
C ASP A 502 23.28 -2.77 6.53
N PHE A 503 23.11 -1.49 6.22
CA PHE A 503 23.72 -0.83 5.06
C PHE A 503 25.16 -0.37 5.37
N LEU A 504 26.06 -1.35 5.48
CA LEU A 504 27.47 -1.15 5.92
C LEU A 504 28.27 -0.21 5.02
N GLU A 505 28.03 -0.24 3.70
CA GLU A 505 28.51 0.76 2.75
C GLU A 505 27.43 0.98 1.70
N LEU A 506 27.09 2.24 1.39
CA LEU A 506 26.15 2.57 0.33
C LEU A 506 26.53 3.87 -0.39
N ASN A 507 27.27 3.74 -1.49
CA ASN A 507 27.62 4.83 -2.39
C ASN A 507 26.82 4.69 -3.70
N ILE A 508 25.74 5.46 -3.82
CA ILE A 508 24.82 5.55 -4.97
C ILE A 508 24.38 7.01 -5.13
N SER A 509 23.76 7.39 -6.26
CA SER A 509 23.28 8.77 -6.43
C SER A 509 22.11 9.09 -5.49
N GLN A 510 22.26 10.15 -4.71
CA GLN A 510 21.27 10.58 -3.72
C GLN A 510 20.12 11.37 -4.36
N GLY A 511 18.95 11.33 -3.72
CA GLY A 511 17.74 11.96 -4.23
C GLY A 511 17.80 13.49 -4.33
N VAL A 512 17.22 14.04 -5.41
CA VAL A 512 17.18 15.49 -5.65
C VAL A 512 16.19 16.16 -4.69
N LYS A 513 16.56 17.31 -4.12
CA LYS A 513 15.65 18.16 -3.33
C LYS A 513 14.60 18.83 -4.23
N PHE A 514 13.35 18.39 -4.12
CA PHE A 514 12.20 19.10 -4.67
C PHE A 514 11.67 20.16 -3.70
N ALA A 515 10.99 21.18 -4.23
CA ALA A 515 10.55 22.34 -3.48
C ALA A 515 9.68 21.96 -2.27
N GLY A 516 10.21 22.16 -1.05
CA GLY A 516 9.54 21.81 0.21
C GLY A 516 10.22 20.68 1.01
N ASN A 517 11.56 20.65 1.10
CA ASN A 517 12.36 19.65 1.86
C ASN A 517 12.25 18.19 1.39
N PHE A 518 11.53 17.89 0.31
CA PHE A 518 11.37 16.54 -0.19
C PHE A 518 12.63 16.06 -0.91
N HIS A 519 13.22 14.96 -0.45
CA HIS A 519 14.12 14.16 -1.28
C HIS A 519 13.29 13.07 -1.97
N LYS A 520 13.74 12.63 -3.15
CA LYS A 520 13.14 11.48 -3.84
C LYS A 520 14.20 10.74 -4.63
N CYS A 521 14.20 9.41 -4.53
CA CYS A 521 14.99 8.53 -5.37
C CYS A 521 14.46 8.61 -6.81
N ILE A 522 15.18 9.36 -7.66
CA ILE A 522 14.81 9.61 -9.07
C ILE A 522 15.63 8.75 -10.02
N GLN A 523 16.88 8.43 -9.66
CA GLN A 523 17.84 7.73 -10.52
C GLN A 523 18.17 6.33 -9.98
N ASP A 524 18.83 6.26 -8.83
CA ASP A 524 19.19 4.98 -8.19
C ASP A 524 18.11 4.54 -7.20
N ASN A 525 17.81 3.25 -7.17
CA ASN A 525 16.71 2.68 -6.41
C ASN A 525 17.07 1.34 -5.76
N ILE A 526 16.52 1.09 -4.57
CA ILE A 526 16.69 -0.17 -3.83
C ILE A 526 15.32 -0.59 -3.30
N PHE A 527 14.95 -1.85 -3.50
CA PHE A 527 13.66 -2.41 -3.10
C PHE A 527 13.85 -3.69 -2.30
N VAL A 528 12.97 -3.91 -1.32
CA VAL A 528 12.82 -5.20 -0.63
C VAL A 528 11.42 -5.74 -0.95
N LEU A 529 11.35 -6.95 -1.51
CA LEU A 529 10.14 -7.59 -2.02
C LEU A 529 9.81 -8.86 -1.24
N ASN A 530 8.55 -9.29 -1.25
CA ASN A 530 8.03 -10.48 -0.55
C ASN A 530 8.12 -10.42 0.99
N VAL A 531 8.20 -9.22 1.57
CA VAL A 531 8.05 -8.96 3.01
C VAL A 531 6.57 -8.71 3.36
N LEU A 532 6.20 -8.87 4.64
CA LEU A 532 4.80 -8.98 5.09
C LEU A 532 3.88 -7.82 4.65
N ASN A 533 4.41 -6.59 4.60
CA ASN A 533 3.62 -5.38 4.29
C ASN A 533 3.80 -4.88 2.85
N GLY A 534 4.34 -5.73 1.96
CA GLY A 534 4.50 -5.43 0.53
C GLY A 534 5.81 -4.70 0.17
N PRO A 535 5.98 -4.32 -1.12
CA PRO A 535 7.19 -3.65 -1.59
C PRO A 535 7.28 -2.24 -1.01
N HIS A 536 8.42 -1.91 -0.38
CA HIS A 536 8.69 -0.58 0.14
C HIS A 536 8.87 0.45 -1.00
N GLU A 537 8.76 1.74 -0.65
CA GLU A 537 9.24 2.83 -1.51
C GLU A 537 10.78 2.73 -1.68
N SER A 538 11.38 3.55 -2.54
CA SER A 538 12.80 3.35 -2.88
C SER A 538 13.75 3.69 -1.73
N LEU A 539 14.64 2.76 -1.35
CA LEU A 539 15.56 2.87 -0.21
C LEU A 539 16.89 3.57 -0.57
N CYS A 540 16.86 4.78 -1.14
CA CYS A 540 18.10 5.53 -1.45
C CYS A 540 18.62 6.44 -0.32
N GLU A 541 17.86 6.64 0.76
CA GLU A 541 18.21 7.54 1.89
C GLU A 541 19.01 6.83 3.02
N PHE A 542 19.28 5.53 2.88
CA PHE A 542 19.76 4.65 3.96
C PHE A 542 21.27 4.38 3.88
N GLN A 543 22.09 5.42 3.95
CA GLN A 543 23.51 5.26 4.27
C GLN A 543 23.66 4.90 5.77
N ASN A 544 24.64 4.05 6.11
CA ASN A 544 25.09 3.66 7.46
C ASN A 544 24.02 3.22 8.49
N TYR A 545 22.77 2.99 8.08
CA TYR A 545 21.66 2.60 8.97
C TYR A 545 21.27 1.13 8.83
N SER A 546 20.49 0.66 9.79
CA SER A 546 19.86 -0.67 9.78
C SER A 546 18.34 -0.54 9.60
N ALA A 547 17.77 -1.34 8.73
CA ALA A 547 16.32 -1.45 8.55
C ALA A 547 15.85 -2.88 8.86
N LEU A 548 14.67 -3.02 9.48
CA LEU A 548 14.17 -4.28 10.01
C LEU A 548 12.89 -4.70 9.27
N PHE A 549 12.92 -5.71 8.42
CA PHE A 549 11.77 -6.10 7.59
C PHE A 549 11.08 -7.37 8.12
N SER A 550 9.80 -7.27 8.44
CA SER A 550 8.96 -8.41 8.86
C SER A 550 8.71 -9.41 7.72
N VAL A 551 8.80 -10.72 7.99
CA VAL A 551 8.54 -11.81 7.03
C VAL A 551 7.52 -12.81 7.56
N ASP A 552 6.75 -13.42 6.66
CA ASP A 552 5.74 -14.41 7.03
C ASP A 552 6.38 -15.77 7.33
N TRP A 553 6.69 -15.99 8.60
CA TRP A 553 7.26 -17.25 9.09
C TRP A 553 6.32 -18.46 8.94
N LYS A 554 5.01 -18.24 8.70
CA LYS A 554 4.02 -19.30 8.47
C LYS A 554 3.91 -19.70 6.99
N ASN A 555 4.36 -18.84 6.08
CA ASN A 555 4.37 -19.08 4.64
C ASN A 555 5.64 -18.47 4.01
N PRO A 556 6.83 -19.02 4.32
CA PRO A 556 8.12 -18.39 4.02
C PRO A 556 8.41 -18.35 2.52
N LYS A 557 8.20 -17.16 1.93
CA LYS A 557 8.59 -16.84 0.55
C LYS A 557 10.02 -16.28 0.52
N PRO A 558 10.78 -16.49 -0.57
CA PRO A 558 12.08 -15.86 -0.72
C PRO A 558 11.93 -14.33 -0.81
N VAL A 559 12.63 -13.61 0.06
CA VAL A 559 12.73 -12.15 0.03
C VAL A 559 13.74 -11.74 -1.03
N THR A 560 13.33 -10.85 -1.93
CA THR A 560 14.22 -10.28 -2.94
C THR A 560 14.69 -8.91 -2.50
N LEU A 561 16.00 -8.76 -2.32
CA LEU A 561 16.65 -7.45 -2.23
C LEU A 561 17.13 -7.06 -3.63
N LEU A 562 16.59 -5.99 -4.19
CA LEU A 562 16.78 -5.59 -5.59
C LEU A 562 17.38 -4.18 -5.66
N PHE A 563 18.60 -4.08 -6.21
CA PHE A 563 19.24 -2.81 -6.56
C PHE A 563 18.98 -2.50 -8.05
N VAL A 564 18.57 -1.27 -8.35
CA VAL A 564 18.35 -0.75 -9.71
C VAL A 564 19.10 0.58 -9.82
N ILE A 565 20.30 0.52 -10.36
CA ILE A 565 21.27 1.63 -10.37
C ILE A 565 21.44 2.16 -11.79
N GLN A 566 21.21 3.47 -11.95
CA GLN A 566 21.26 4.21 -13.21
C GLN A 566 22.36 5.28 -13.23
N SER A 567 23.05 5.51 -12.12
CA SER A 567 24.25 6.34 -12.00
C SER A 567 25.49 5.69 -12.63
N GLN A 568 26.53 6.49 -12.86
CA GLN A 568 27.79 6.10 -13.51
C GLN A 568 28.91 5.71 -12.54
N VAL A 569 28.70 5.80 -11.22
CA VAL A 569 29.70 5.47 -10.20
C VAL A 569 28.97 5.01 -8.93
N PHE A 570 29.19 3.77 -8.49
CA PHE A 570 28.58 3.24 -7.28
C PHE A 570 29.40 2.15 -6.59
N ARG A 571 29.10 1.88 -5.32
CA ARG A 571 29.55 0.70 -4.55
C ARG A 571 28.59 0.45 -3.41
N TRP A 572 28.26 -0.81 -3.14
CA TRP A 572 27.54 -1.17 -1.90
C TRP A 572 28.08 -2.43 -1.24
N ARG A 573 27.84 -2.50 0.07
CA ARG A 573 27.99 -3.68 0.91
C ARG A 573 26.88 -3.67 1.96
N VAL A 574 26.04 -4.70 1.95
CA VAL A 574 24.94 -4.85 2.91
C VAL A 574 25.08 -6.18 3.65
N ARG A 575 24.73 -6.21 4.94
CA ARG A 575 24.66 -7.42 5.75
C ARG A 575 23.20 -7.72 6.05
N VAL A 576 22.70 -8.88 5.64
CA VAL A 576 21.35 -9.36 5.99
C VAL A 576 21.47 -10.38 7.13
N THR A 577 20.74 -10.14 8.20
CA THR A 577 20.69 -10.99 9.41
C THR A 577 19.28 -11.55 9.56
N GLN A 578 19.15 -12.88 9.63
CA GLN A 578 17.87 -13.55 9.89
C GLN A 578 17.58 -13.59 11.40
N LEU A 579 16.40 -13.10 11.81
CA LEU A 579 15.99 -13.02 13.21
C LEU A 579 14.88 -14.02 13.52
N ASN A 580 15.16 -14.93 14.46
CA ASN A 580 14.33 -16.07 14.80
C ASN A 580 13.36 -15.76 15.95
N CYS A 581 12.07 -16.07 15.78
CA CYS A 581 10.99 -15.76 16.72
C CYS A 581 11.18 -16.43 18.08
N LYS A 582 11.77 -17.63 18.15
CA LYS A 582 12.03 -18.36 19.40
C LYS A 582 13.21 -17.77 20.19
N LYS A 583 14.10 -17.01 19.54
CA LYS A 583 15.12 -16.18 20.22
C LYS A 583 14.59 -14.81 20.65
N LEU A 584 13.36 -14.43 20.28
CA LEU A 584 12.66 -13.29 20.88
C LEU A 584 12.18 -13.69 22.28
N GLN A 585 13.06 -13.56 23.27
CA GLN A 585 12.58 -13.39 24.63
C GLN A 585 11.64 -12.18 24.62
N SER A 586 10.39 -12.37 25.06
CA SER A 586 9.50 -11.24 25.33
C SER A 586 10.25 -10.27 26.25
N TRP A 587 10.30 -8.99 25.89
CA TRP A 587 11.14 -7.99 26.57
C TRP A 587 10.65 -7.84 28.02
N ARG A 588 11.22 -8.67 28.91
CA ARG A 588 10.90 -8.65 30.34
C ARG A 588 11.49 -7.36 30.87
N ASN A 589 10.61 -6.40 31.16
CA ASN A 589 10.93 -5.21 31.92
C ASN A 589 11.87 -5.58 33.06
N ASP A 590 13.14 -5.15 32.95
CA ASP A 590 14.16 -5.45 33.95
C ASP A 590 13.64 -5.04 35.34
N LEU A 591 13.91 -5.83 36.37
CA LEU A 591 13.35 -5.58 37.71
C LEU A 591 13.78 -4.20 38.29
N GLY A 592 14.80 -3.57 37.70
CA GLY A 592 15.26 -2.21 37.97
C GLY A 592 14.64 -1.07 37.14
N CYS A 593 13.86 -1.35 36.07
CA CYS A 593 13.38 -0.30 35.16
C CYS A 593 12.44 0.71 35.82
N GLY A 594 12.39 1.92 35.26
CA GLY A 594 11.39 2.96 35.59
C GLY A 594 11.46 3.49 37.02
N ARG A 595 12.55 3.22 37.75
CA ARG A 595 12.74 3.67 39.14
C ARG A 595 13.35 5.07 39.17
N GLN A 596 12.71 5.97 39.92
CA GLN A 596 13.26 7.28 40.26
C GLN A 596 13.94 7.17 41.63
N LEU A 597 15.27 7.21 41.67
CA LEU A 597 16.05 7.19 42.91
C LEU A 597 16.19 8.61 43.45
N LEU A 598 15.09 9.11 44.04
CA LEU A 598 15.07 10.37 44.78
C LEU A 598 16.09 10.36 45.93
N TYR A 599 16.58 11.55 46.25
CA TYR A 599 17.61 11.76 47.27
C TYR A 599 17.02 11.62 48.67
N GLU A 600 17.28 10.51 49.36
CA GLU A 600 17.14 10.47 50.82
C GLU A 600 18.15 11.45 51.44
N PRO A 601 17.72 12.36 52.33
CA PRO A 601 18.65 13.22 53.05
C PRO A 601 19.54 12.39 53.97
N GLU A 602 20.86 12.58 53.92
CA GLU A 602 21.78 11.92 54.85
C GLU A 602 21.57 12.44 56.28
N GLY A 603 20.76 11.72 57.05
CA GLY A 603 20.75 11.80 58.51
C GLY A 603 19.43 12.20 59.17
N SER A 604 18.59 11.20 59.49
CA SER A 604 18.09 11.07 60.86
C SER A 604 17.71 9.61 61.16
N HIS A 605 18.01 9.14 62.39
CA HIS A 605 17.54 7.86 62.89
C HIS A 605 16.30 8.04 63.76
N SER A 606 15.26 7.25 63.52
CA SER A 606 14.57 6.49 64.59
C SER A 606 13.76 5.34 63.99
N LYS A 607 13.37 4.39 64.85
CA LYS A 607 12.37 3.37 64.54
C LYS A 607 10.99 3.85 65.01
N ASP A 608 9.96 3.10 64.60
CA ASP A 608 8.61 3.06 65.16
C ASP A 608 7.86 4.42 65.03
N ASP A 609 6.81 4.52 64.20
CA ASP A 609 5.52 3.92 64.54
C ASP A 609 4.58 3.68 63.34
N LEU A 610 3.44 3.03 63.57
CA LEU A 610 2.31 2.89 62.64
C LEU A 610 1.23 3.95 62.91
N LEU A 611 0.67 4.57 61.87
CA LEU A 611 -0.78 4.88 61.78
C LEU A 611 -1.16 5.47 60.40
N LEU A 612 -2.46 5.39 60.07
CA LEU A 612 -3.08 6.20 59.02
C LEU A 612 -3.50 7.55 59.62
N ASP A 613 -3.46 8.64 58.84
CA ASP A 613 -4.54 9.63 58.91
C ASP A 613 -4.66 10.50 57.63
N THR A 614 -5.69 11.35 57.57
CA THR A 614 -6.19 11.96 56.33
C THR A 614 -5.87 13.46 56.10
N VAL A 615 -5.50 13.78 54.85
CA VAL A 615 -5.82 14.98 54.02
C VAL A 615 -6.08 16.33 54.72
N PRO A 616 -5.31 17.38 54.37
CA PRO A 616 -5.95 18.58 53.80
C PRO A 616 -5.23 19.21 52.58
N HIS A 617 -5.98 19.96 51.76
CA HIS A 617 -5.44 20.87 50.74
C HIS A 617 -4.80 22.13 51.37
N GLY A 618 -3.81 22.73 50.70
CA GLY A 618 -3.27 24.05 51.08
C GLY A 618 -2.37 24.70 50.02
N ASP A 619 -2.72 25.94 49.66
CA ASP A 619 -1.90 27.05 49.13
C ASP A 619 -0.93 26.83 47.94
N TYR A 620 -1.39 27.27 46.76
CA TYR A 620 -0.52 27.66 45.65
C TYR A 620 0.28 28.94 45.98
N LYS A 621 1.57 28.95 45.64
CA LYS A 621 2.37 30.18 45.50
C LYS A 621 2.85 30.32 44.06
N GLU A 622 2.47 31.42 43.41
CA GLU A 622 3.15 31.86 42.18
C GLU A 622 4.58 32.31 42.50
N ILE A 623 5.54 31.97 41.64
CA ILE A 623 6.59 32.89 41.11
C ILE A 623 7.50 32.16 40.11
N SER A 624 7.92 32.92 39.08
CA SER A 624 8.85 32.58 38.00
C SER A 624 8.32 31.60 36.93
N SER A 625 8.44 32.03 35.67
CA SER A 625 7.90 31.38 34.47
C SER A 625 8.80 30.24 33.98
N PRO A 626 8.30 28.99 33.92
CA PRO A 626 9.11 27.86 33.47
C PRO A 626 8.77 27.48 32.01
N LEU A 627 9.75 26.99 31.27
CA LEU A 627 9.66 26.69 29.83
C LEU A 627 10.60 25.48 29.57
N ILE A 628 10.38 24.38 28.81
CA ILE A 628 9.47 24.01 27.69
C ILE A 628 8.16 24.75 27.75
N VAL A 629 7.80 25.44 26.66
CA VAL A 629 6.78 26.51 26.59
C VAL A 629 5.68 26.35 27.67
N ASN A 630 5.82 27.10 28.77
CA ASN A 630 4.97 27.11 29.97
C ASN A 630 4.90 25.77 30.76
N GLY A 631 6.03 25.12 31.04
CA GLY A 631 6.17 23.84 31.75
C GLY A 631 7.44 23.81 32.62
N ALA A 632 7.41 23.06 33.72
CA ALA A 632 8.36 23.15 34.84
C ALA A 632 9.83 22.74 34.51
N PRO A 633 10.84 23.27 35.23
CA PRO A 633 12.18 22.69 35.22
C PRO A 633 12.17 21.29 35.83
N ALA A 634 13.00 20.39 35.30
CA ALA A 634 13.24 19.09 35.92
C ALA A 634 14.14 19.22 37.16
N ASP A 635 13.94 18.29 38.09
CA ASP A 635 14.70 18.15 39.32
C ASP A 635 15.84 17.13 39.13
N GLN A 636 16.84 17.20 40.02
CA GLN A 636 18.06 16.42 39.83
C GLN A 636 17.78 14.91 39.98
N ARG A 637 18.12 14.14 38.93
CA ARG A 637 17.79 12.69 38.77
C ARG A 637 16.29 12.37 38.64
N GLU A 638 15.45 13.31 38.27
CA GLU A 638 14.00 13.07 38.12
C GLU A 638 13.66 12.11 36.95
N PHE A 639 14.34 12.28 35.81
CA PHE A 639 14.15 11.46 34.61
C PHE A 639 15.45 10.70 34.26
N PRO A 640 15.87 9.70 35.05
CA PRO A 640 17.18 9.04 34.90
C PRO A 640 17.31 8.21 33.60
N TRP A 641 16.21 8.02 32.86
CA TRP A 641 16.20 7.44 31.52
C TRP A 641 16.35 8.46 30.39
N GLN A 642 16.31 9.76 30.69
CA GLN A 642 16.38 10.81 29.68
C GLN A 642 17.77 10.85 29.01
N ALA A 643 17.79 10.94 27.69
CA ALA A 643 19.01 11.04 26.90
C ALA A 643 18.93 12.20 25.89
N SER A 644 20.03 12.94 25.72
CA SER A 644 20.17 13.99 24.72
C SER A 644 20.91 13.44 23.50
N LEU A 645 20.21 13.28 22.37
CA LEU A 645 20.84 13.04 21.08
C LEU A 645 21.41 14.35 20.54
N GLN A 646 22.73 14.40 20.37
CA GLN A 646 23.47 15.57 19.90
C GLN A 646 24.10 15.33 18.52
N ALA A 647 24.03 16.34 17.66
CA ALA A 647 24.76 16.41 16.40
C ALA A 647 25.75 17.58 16.47
N LYS A 648 27.02 17.34 16.11
CA LYS A 648 28.09 18.39 16.18
C LYS A 648 28.15 19.06 17.57
N SER A 649 28.05 18.24 18.62
CA SER A 649 28.02 18.62 20.04
C SER A 649 26.87 19.55 20.47
N LYS A 650 25.79 19.67 19.69
CA LYS A 650 24.59 20.44 20.06
C LYS A 650 23.35 19.55 20.12
N HIS A 651 22.48 19.81 21.08
CA HIS A 651 21.20 19.10 21.23
C HIS A 651 20.35 19.18 19.95
N ARG A 652 19.82 18.04 19.52
CA ARG A 652 19.02 17.89 18.30
C ARG A 652 17.66 17.23 18.57
N CYS A 653 17.65 16.21 19.43
CA CYS A 653 16.46 15.45 19.82
C CYS A 653 16.64 14.86 21.23
N GLY A 654 15.52 14.54 21.89
CA GLY A 654 15.49 13.62 23.01
C GLY A 654 15.65 12.15 22.57
N ALA A 655 15.99 11.31 23.54
CA ALA A 655 15.98 9.86 23.48
C ALA A 655 15.76 9.31 24.91
N SER A 656 15.63 7.99 25.03
CA SER A 656 15.24 7.30 26.25
C SER A 656 16.00 5.98 26.43
N ILE A 657 16.59 5.71 27.59
CA ILE A 657 17.40 4.50 27.84
C ILE A 657 16.50 3.27 27.92
N LEU A 658 16.80 2.24 27.11
CA LEU A 658 16.16 0.92 27.17
C LEU A 658 16.97 -0.06 28.01
N ASN A 659 18.29 -0.15 27.78
CA ASN A 659 19.22 -0.96 28.56
C ASN A 659 20.67 -0.46 28.36
N GLU A 660 21.67 -1.20 28.86
CA GLU A 660 23.09 -0.84 28.78
C GLU A 660 23.63 -0.53 27.36
N ASN A 661 22.96 -0.97 26.29
CA ASN A 661 23.49 -0.86 24.91
C ASN A 661 22.55 -0.10 23.96
N PHE A 662 21.29 0.14 24.36
CA PHE A 662 20.23 0.59 23.46
C PHE A 662 19.39 1.73 24.04
N LEU A 663 19.00 2.67 23.17
CA LEU A 663 18.08 3.77 23.47
C LEU A 663 16.97 3.89 22.43
N LEU A 664 15.82 4.39 22.85
CA LEU A 664 14.62 4.63 22.05
C LEU A 664 14.47 6.12 21.72
N THR A 665 14.10 6.44 20.47
CA THR A 665 13.87 7.82 19.99
C THR A 665 12.98 7.82 18.73
N ALA A 666 12.77 8.98 18.11
CA ALA A 666 12.02 9.16 16.87
C ALA A 666 12.89 8.98 15.61
N ALA A 667 12.33 8.43 14.54
CA ALA A 667 13.02 8.22 13.27
C ALA A 667 13.34 9.54 12.54
N HIS A 668 12.45 10.54 12.64
CA HIS A 668 12.59 11.82 11.95
C HIS A 668 13.83 12.63 12.40
N CYS A 669 14.35 12.36 13.61
CA CYS A 669 15.60 12.91 14.12
C CYS A 669 16.79 12.63 13.20
N PHE A 670 16.75 11.54 12.43
CA PHE A 670 17.82 11.09 11.54
C PHE A 670 17.58 11.46 10.07
N THR A 671 16.32 11.42 9.61
CA THR A 671 16.00 11.51 8.17
C THR A 671 15.50 12.87 7.69
N ALA A 672 14.76 13.64 8.50
CA ALA A 672 13.74 14.54 7.95
C ALA A 672 14.21 15.94 7.49
N ARG A 673 15.49 16.30 7.61
CA ARG A 673 16.01 17.65 7.25
C ARG A 673 17.43 17.64 6.68
N VAL A 674 18.33 16.96 7.38
CA VAL A 674 19.71 16.68 6.97
C VAL A 674 20.06 15.31 7.53
N TYR A 675 20.43 14.37 6.65
CA TYR A 675 21.05 13.10 7.04
C TYR A 675 22.35 13.39 7.81
N GLU A 676 22.46 12.93 9.04
CA GLU A 676 23.71 12.93 9.82
C GLU A 676 24.07 11.46 10.09
N PRO A 677 25.22 10.96 9.59
CA PRO A 677 25.61 9.57 9.82
C PRO A 677 25.86 9.29 11.32
N PRO A 678 25.82 8.03 11.77
CA PRO A 678 26.17 7.63 13.14
C PRO A 678 27.46 8.29 13.66
N GLU A 679 28.48 8.43 12.82
CA GLU A 679 29.78 9.03 13.17
C GLU A 679 29.71 10.52 13.56
N ASN A 680 28.67 11.26 13.13
CA ASN A 680 28.45 12.67 13.49
C ASN A 680 27.62 12.86 14.78
N LEU A 681 27.17 11.76 15.38
CA LEU A 681 26.17 11.74 16.44
C LEU A 681 26.74 11.19 17.75
N ARG A 682 26.38 11.83 18.85
CA ARG A 682 26.67 11.36 20.21
C ARG A 682 25.42 11.42 21.07
N VAL A 683 25.32 10.49 22.02
CA VAL A 683 24.28 10.47 23.04
C VAL A 683 24.89 10.94 24.36
N VAL A 684 24.16 11.76 25.11
CA VAL A 684 24.54 12.18 26.47
C VAL A 684 23.44 11.76 27.44
N VAL A 685 23.82 11.13 28.56
CA VAL A 685 22.90 10.67 29.62
C VAL A 685 23.45 11.03 31.01
N GLY A 686 22.58 11.18 32.02
CA GLY A 686 22.99 11.53 33.39
C GLY A 686 23.35 13.01 33.60
N ASP A 687 22.87 13.85 32.68
CA ASP A 687 23.12 15.29 32.55
C ASP A 687 21.79 16.02 32.79
N LEU A 688 21.80 17.12 33.55
CA LEU A 688 20.61 17.97 33.73
C LEU A 688 20.74 19.28 32.93
N VAL A 689 21.95 19.84 32.81
CA VAL A 689 22.23 21.12 32.14
C VAL A 689 23.32 20.94 31.07
N LEU A 690 22.90 20.70 29.81
CA LEU A 690 23.76 20.32 28.67
C LEU A 690 24.89 21.32 28.31
N ASP A 691 24.90 22.51 28.91
CA ASP A 691 25.86 23.59 28.70
C ASP A 691 26.67 23.94 29.98
N SER A 692 26.60 23.13 31.07
CA SER A 692 27.29 23.39 32.34
C SER A 692 27.61 22.12 33.16
N ASP A 693 28.90 21.92 33.50
CA ASP A 693 29.36 20.84 34.39
C ASP A 693 29.14 21.12 35.91
N GLU A 694 28.53 22.25 36.27
CA GLU A 694 28.36 22.69 37.68
C GLU A 694 27.02 22.24 38.30
N ASP A 695 26.18 21.51 37.56
CA ASP A 695 24.83 21.08 37.98
C ASP A 695 24.80 19.87 38.94
N GLY A 696 25.95 19.24 39.20
CA GLY A 696 26.07 18.02 40.00
C GLY A 696 25.61 16.75 39.28
N GLY A 697 25.48 16.80 37.95
CA GLY A 697 25.24 15.65 37.07
C GLY A 697 26.44 14.71 36.99
N GLN A 698 26.26 13.61 36.27
CA GLN A 698 27.32 12.65 35.92
C GLN A 698 27.21 12.29 34.43
N PRO A 699 27.45 13.26 33.52
CA PRO A 699 27.25 13.09 32.08
C PRO A 699 28.13 11.96 31.52
N GLN A 700 27.48 10.99 30.87
CA GLN A 700 28.15 9.98 30.07
C GLN A 700 27.95 10.29 28.60
N ILE A 701 29.04 10.63 27.91
CA ILE A 701 29.07 10.88 26.48
C ILE A 701 29.36 9.55 25.75
N LEU A 702 28.47 9.17 24.84
CA LEU A 702 28.43 7.86 24.21
C LEU A 702 28.44 8.00 22.69
N GLU A 703 29.31 7.27 22.01
CA GLU A 703 29.34 7.20 20.55
C GLU A 703 28.26 6.24 20.03
N VAL A 704 27.58 6.63 18.94
CA VAL A 704 26.61 5.77 18.25
C VAL A 704 27.35 4.69 17.44
N GLU A 705 26.96 3.43 17.59
CA GLU A 705 27.41 2.32 16.73
C GLU A 705 26.52 2.18 15.50
N SER A 706 25.20 2.17 15.69
CA SER A 706 24.22 2.08 14.62
C SER A 706 22.88 2.66 15.04
N ILE A 707 22.04 2.97 14.05
CA ILE A 707 20.65 3.40 14.22
C ILE A 707 19.78 2.43 13.44
N ILE A 708 18.74 1.90 14.10
CA ILE A 708 17.79 0.93 13.58
C ILE A 708 16.44 1.62 13.47
N VAL A 709 15.86 1.68 12.27
CA VAL A 709 14.60 2.41 12.00
C VAL A 709 13.49 1.42 11.63
N ASP A 710 12.24 1.73 12.01
CA ASP A 710 11.07 0.95 11.56
C ASP A 710 10.90 1.04 10.04
N TYR A 711 10.72 -0.10 9.39
CA TYR A 711 10.66 -0.23 7.94
C TYR A 711 9.40 0.36 7.30
N ASP A 712 8.36 0.65 8.08
CA ASP A 712 7.12 1.28 7.60
C ASP A 712 7.09 2.79 7.92
N TYR A 713 8.17 3.36 8.44
CA TYR A 713 8.31 4.79 8.75
C TYR A 713 8.12 5.69 7.51
N LYS A 714 7.17 6.64 7.59
CA LYS A 714 6.81 7.54 6.47
C LYS A 714 6.91 9.00 6.89
N SER A 715 8.12 9.55 6.75
CA SER A 715 8.48 10.96 6.96
C SER A 715 7.47 11.97 6.38
N PHE A 716 6.97 11.71 5.17
CA PHE A 716 6.05 12.61 4.45
C PHE A 716 4.56 12.40 4.75
N ARG A 717 4.19 11.34 5.48
CA ARG A 717 2.78 11.00 5.79
C ARG A 717 2.43 11.29 7.25
N ALA A 718 2.84 12.45 7.75
CA ALA A 718 2.71 12.83 9.16
C ALA A 718 3.39 11.84 10.11
N HIS A 719 4.64 11.48 9.80
CA HIS A 719 5.50 10.69 10.70
C HIS A 719 4.84 9.39 11.21
N LEU A 720 4.11 8.68 10.34
CA LEU A 720 3.64 7.31 10.64
C LEU A 720 4.86 6.42 10.93
N ASN A 721 4.77 5.60 11.99
CA ASN A 721 5.83 4.74 12.52
C ASN A 721 7.14 5.48 12.83
N ASP A 722 7.06 6.68 13.40
CA ASP A 722 8.21 7.50 13.76
C ASP A 722 8.91 6.99 15.03
N ILE A 723 9.68 5.92 14.86
CA ILE A 723 10.39 5.21 15.92
C ILE A 723 11.74 4.68 15.40
N ALA A 724 12.77 4.81 16.23
CA ALA A 724 14.10 4.28 15.97
C ALA A 724 14.78 3.86 17.28
N VAL A 725 15.65 2.85 17.19
CA VAL A 725 16.52 2.39 18.27
C VAL A 725 17.97 2.73 17.94
N ILE A 726 18.65 3.44 18.85
CA ILE A 726 20.07 3.73 18.80
C ILE A 726 20.82 2.60 19.51
N LYS A 727 21.88 2.06 18.91
CA LYS A 727 22.89 1.25 19.60
C LYS A 727 24.12 2.10 19.88
N VAL A 728 24.67 2.04 21.10
CA VAL A 728 25.92 2.72 21.46
C VAL A 728 27.13 1.77 21.45
N LYS A 729 28.31 2.29 21.11
CA LYS A 729 29.57 1.51 21.02
C LYS A 729 30.09 1.05 22.39
N THR A 730 29.75 1.79 23.45
CA THR A 730 30.20 1.59 24.83
C THR A 730 28.99 1.43 25.74
N LYS A 731 29.06 0.48 26.67
CA LYS A 731 27.98 0.23 27.63
C LYS A 731 27.70 1.47 28.49
N ILE A 732 26.43 1.83 28.60
CA ILE A 732 25.90 2.80 29.57
C ILE A 732 26.14 2.26 30.97
N LYS A 733 26.76 3.04 31.85
CA LYS A 733 26.96 2.66 33.25
C LYS A 733 25.78 3.18 34.08
N PHE A 734 24.94 2.28 34.60
CA PHE A 734 23.82 2.71 35.42
C PHE A 734 24.27 3.26 36.78
N ASN A 735 23.65 4.35 37.20
CA ASN A 735 23.87 5.03 38.49
C ASN A 735 22.56 5.72 38.93
N ALA A 736 22.57 6.50 40.02
CA ALA A 736 21.35 7.14 40.54
C ALA A 736 20.67 8.13 39.55
N GLY A 737 21.38 8.65 38.55
CA GLY A 737 20.86 9.53 37.50
C GLY A 737 20.82 8.90 36.10
N VAL A 738 21.14 7.61 35.96
CA VAL A 738 21.21 6.89 34.68
C VAL A 738 20.61 5.50 34.85
N GLN A 739 19.37 5.30 34.40
CA GLN A 739 18.57 4.07 34.57
C GLN A 739 17.69 3.82 33.33
N PRO A 740 17.30 2.57 33.02
CA PRO A 740 16.36 2.29 31.93
C PRO A 740 14.91 2.63 32.31
N VAL A 741 14.10 3.05 31.34
CA VAL A 741 12.64 3.21 31.50
C VAL A 741 11.92 1.87 31.29
N CYS A 742 10.74 1.68 31.90
CA CYS A 742 9.93 0.50 31.59
C CYS A 742 9.16 0.68 30.27
N LEU A 743 8.96 -0.42 29.54
CA LEU A 743 8.07 -0.48 28.37
C LEU A 743 6.66 -0.93 28.77
N PRO A 744 5.62 -0.54 28.02
CA PRO A 744 4.23 -0.85 28.34
C PRO A 744 3.92 -2.34 28.17
N THR A 745 2.96 -2.80 28.98
CA THR A 745 2.32 -4.12 28.91
C THR A 745 0.91 -3.98 28.33
N ILE A 746 0.24 -5.11 28.05
CA ILE A 746 -1.15 -5.08 27.54
C ILE A 746 -2.14 -4.43 28.52
N ASP A 747 -1.84 -4.50 29.83
CA ASP A 747 -2.66 -3.94 30.91
C ASP A 747 -2.35 -2.45 31.21
N THR A 748 -1.43 -1.81 30.47
CA THR A 748 -0.99 -0.44 30.76
C THR A 748 -2.09 0.58 30.36
N PRO A 749 -2.59 1.41 31.31
CA PRO A 749 -3.71 2.31 31.03
C PRO A 749 -3.30 3.49 30.13
N MET A 750 -3.77 3.48 28.88
CA MET A 750 -3.40 4.46 27.83
C MET A 750 -4.50 5.49 27.47
N SER A 751 -5.53 5.69 28.29
CA SER A 751 -6.63 6.61 27.97
C SER A 751 -7.05 7.42 29.19
N GLN A 752 -7.09 8.75 29.04
CA GLN A 752 -7.38 9.74 30.09
C GLN A 752 -6.39 9.74 31.27
N THR A 753 -5.35 8.91 31.22
CA THR A 753 -4.20 8.90 32.14
C THR A 753 -3.42 10.20 32.06
N GLU A 754 -2.95 10.68 33.21
CA GLU A 754 -1.92 11.72 33.30
C GLU A 754 -0.54 11.15 32.94
N ALA A 755 0.27 11.97 32.28
CA ALA A 755 1.59 11.63 31.77
C ALA A 755 2.55 12.81 31.92
N LEU A 756 3.85 12.52 31.94
CA LEU A 756 4.93 13.51 31.92
C LEU A 756 5.72 13.36 30.63
N VAL A 757 5.99 14.47 29.94
CA VAL A 757 6.98 14.55 28.86
C VAL A 757 8.20 15.34 29.34
N SER A 758 9.40 14.88 28.99
CA SER A 758 10.68 15.50 29.40
C SER A 758 11.62 15.75 28.21
N GLY A 759 12.27 16.92 28.19
CA GLY A 759 13.08 17.34 27.04
C GLY A 759 13.89 18.64 27.23
N TRP A 760 14.77 18.91 26.25
CA TRP A 760 15.59 20.12 26.15
C TRP A 760 15.21 20.95 24.90
N GLY A 761 13.95 20.87 24.47
CA GLY A 761 13.42 21.67 23.38
C GLY A 761 13.49 23.17 23.63
N ARG A 762 13.29 23.93 22.56
CA ARG A 762 13.28 25.40 22.64
C ARG A 762 12.09 25.90 23.46
N LEU A 763 12.27 27.07 24.04
CA LEU A 763 11.33 27.68 24.98
C LEU A 763 10.28 28.57 24.32
N ASN A 764 10.53 28.94 23.07
CA ASN A 764 9.68 29.76 22.22
C ASN A 764 10.10 29.54 20.75
N ALA A 765 9.31 30.06 19.80
CA ALA A 765 9.64 30.00 18.38
C ALA A 765 10.89 30.84 17.99
N THR A 766 11.32 31.78 18.83
CA THR A 766 12.20 32.91 18.50
C THR A 766 13.58 32.89 19.18
N TYR A 767 14.05 31.71 19.59
CA TYR A 767 15.24 31.43 20.42
C TYR A 767 15.12 31.77 21.92
N SER A 768 15.10 30.72 22.74
CA SER A 768 16.35 30.13 23.25
C SER A 768 16.14 28.66 23.67
N PRO A 769 17.20 27.84 23.84
CA PRO A 769 17.15 26.66 24.70
C PRO A 769 17.04 27.09 26.17
N ALA A 770 16.79 26.14 27.07
CA ALA A 770 16.55 26.39 28.50
C ALA A 770 17.81 26.68 29.34
N ASN A 771 18.76 27.47 28.82
CA ASN A 771 20.14 27.52 29.30
C ASN A 771 20.75 26.11 29.46
N GLY A 772 20.41 25.20 28.55
CA GLY A 772 20.80 23.78 28.60
C GLY A 772 20.03 22.90 29.59
N ARG A 773 19.17 23.44 30.47
CA ARG A 773 18.50 22.66 31.55
C ARG A 773 17.33 21.79 31.05
N LEU A 774 17.22 20.56 31.57
CA LEU A 774 16.10 19.65 31.33
C LEU A 774 14.78 20.20 31.90
N GLN A 775 13.68 19.97 31.17
CA GLN A 775 12.35 20.48 31.48
C GLN A 775 11.31 19.35 31.46
N LYS A 776 10.19 19.54 32.15
CA LYS A 776 9.06 18.61 32.27
C LYS A 776 7.72 19.31 32.02
N LEU A 777 6.79 18.60 31.39
CA LEU A 777 5.42 19.07 31.20
C LEU A 777 4.43 17.94 31.51
N GLN A 778 3.47 18.22 32.39
CA GLN A 778 2.34 17.33 32.66
C GLN A 778 1.32 17.47 31.52
N MET A 779 0.88 16.33 30.99
CA MET A 779 -0.06 16.23 29.89
C MET A 779 -1.05 15.10 30.16
N ARG A 780 -2.28 15.24 29.67
CA ARG A 780 -3.33 14.23 29.77
C ARG A 780 -3.48 13.52 28.43
N ILE A 781 -3.42 12.19 28.44
CA ILE A 781 -3.55 11.38 27.22
C ILE A 781 -5.03 11.37 26.81
N ILE A 782 -5.34 11.94 25.65
CA ILE A 782 -6.73 12.07 25.17
C ILE A 782 -7.09 10.98 24.16
N PRO A 783 -8.36 10.54 24.10
CA PRO A 783 -8.84 9.67 23.03
C PRO A 783 -8.50 10.24 21.65
N ASN A 784 -7.91 9.43 20.78
CA ASN A 784 -7.51 9.83 19.43
C ASN A 784 -8.66 10.40 18.58
N LYS A 785 -9.90 9.95 18.82
CA LYS A 785 -11.12 10.52 18.24
C LYS A 785 -11.33 11.99 18.62
N GLU A 786 -11.05 12.36 19.87
CA GLU A 786 -11.10 13.74 20.37
C GLU A 786 -9.94 14.56 19.78
N CYS A 787 -8.72 14.02 19.81
CA CYS A 787 -7.54 14.62 19.19
C CYS A 787 -7.77 15.00 17.71
N LYS A 788 -8.38 14.08 16.94
CA LYS A 788 -8.73 14.29 15.53
C LYS A 788 -9.75 15.41 15.34
N GLN A 789 -10.74 15.53 16.23
CA GLN A 789 -11.72 16.61 16.20
C GLN A 789 -11.12 17.97 16.58
N MET A 790 -10.21 18.00 17.57
CA MET A 790 -9.46 19.22 17.91
C MET A 790 -8.57 19.67 16.74
N HIS A 791 -7.86 18.72 16.12
CA HIS A 791 -7.04 18.98 14.94
C HIS A 791 -7.85 19.59 13.79
N GLN A 792 -9.01 19.00 13.46
CA GLN A 792 -9.89 19.49 12.39
C GLN A 792 -10.38 20.93 12.67
N LYS A 793 -10.67 21.27 13.93
CA LYS A 793 -11.04 22.64 14.33
C LYS A 793 -9.88 23.63 14.18
N GLU A 794 -8.68 23.28 14.63
CA GLU A 794 -7.51 24.18 14.57
C GLU A 794 -6.98 24.40 13.15
N VAL A 795 -7.08 23.40 12.27
CA VAL A 795 -6.79 23.58 10.84
C VAL A 795 -7.83 24.47 10.18
N ALA A 796 -9.13 24.25 10.45
CA ALA A 796 -10.20 25.08 9.90
C ALA A 796 -10.12 26.56 10.35
N LYS A 797 -9.63 26.83 11.57
CA LYS A 797 -9.30 28.20 12.03
C LYS A 797 -8.13 28.83 11.25
N ALA A 798 -7.10 28.05 10.94
CA ALA A 798 -5.91 28.53 10.25
C ALA A 798 -6.17 28.84 8.76
N SER A 799 -7.10 28.10 8.13
CA SER A 799 -7.45 28.25 6.72
C SER A 799 -8.50 29.35 6.48
N LYS A 800 -8.05 30.59 6.23
CA LYS A 800 -8.79 31.54 5.36
C LYS A 800 -8.60 31.19 3.87
N MET A 801 -8.69 29.89 3.55
CA MET A 801 -8.45 29.27 2.24
C MET A 801 -9.41 28.09 2.04
N ASN A 802 -9.51 27.59 0.82
CA ASN A 802 -10.58 26.68 0.41
C ASN A 802 -10.39 25.26 0.97
N SER A 803 -11.49 24.50 1.03
CA SER A 803 -11.54 23.16 1.65
C SER A 803 -10.66 22.10 0.96
N THR A 804 -10.20 22.35 -0.26
CA THR A 804 -9.23 21.51 -0.99
C THR A 804 -7.84 21.52 -0.36
N ASP A 805 -7.42 22.65 0.19
CA ASP A 805 -6.04 22.86 0.64
C ASP A 805 -5.84 22.27 2.04
N ILE A 806 -6.89 22.39 2.87
CA ILE A 806 -7.03 21.74 4.18
C ILE A 806 -6.69 20.25 4.13
N ALA A 807 -7.17 19.54 3.10
CA ALA A 807 -6.98 18.11 2.95
C ALA A 807 -5.53 17.70 2.59
N ASN A 808 -4.66 18.66 2.25
CA ASN A 808 -3.29 18.41 1.81
C ASN A 808 -2.23 18.85 2.83
N LEU A 809 -2.64 19.43 3.96
CA LEU A 809 -1.72 19.79 5.05
C LEU A 809 -1.19 18.54 5.76
N PRO A 810 0.14 18.48 6.07
CA PRO A 810 0.69 17.43 6.93
C PRO A 810 -0.05 17.32 8.27
N GLY A 811 -0.27 16.08 8.75
CA GLY A 811 -1.05 15.79 9.96
C GLY A 811 -2.56 15.67 9.75
N SER A 812 -3.16 16.43 8.83
CA SER A 812 -4.63 16.63 8.73
C SER A 812 -5.47 15.37 8.55
N ARG A 813 -4.95 14.34 7.88
CA ARG A 813 -5.65 13.05 7.68
C ARG A 813 -5.35 12.02 8.79
N PHE A 814 -4.27 12.20 9.55
CA PHE A 814 -3.60 11.13 10.29
C PHE A 814 -3.49 11.34 11.81
N MET A 815 -3.65 12.56 12.32
CA MET A 815 -3.75 12.76 13.78
C MET A 815 -4.97 12.02 14.33
N GLY A 816 -4.76 11.22 15.38
CA GLY A 816 -5.75 10.26 15.87
C GLY A 816 -5.81 8.94 15.07
N ASN A 817 -4.69 8.41 14.59
CA ASN A 817 -4.58 7.04 14.08
C ASN A 817 -4.17 6.07 15.20
N ASP A 818 -5.14 5.28 15.69
CA ASP A 818 -4.99 4.39 16.86
C ASP A 818 -3.78 3.46 16.77
N ASN A 819 -3.56 2.84 15.61
CA ASN A 819 -2.54 1.80 15.40
C ASN A 819 -1.10 2.34 15.28
N THR A 820 -0.85 3.63 15.54
CA THR A 820 0.51 4.23 15.41
C THR A 820 0.79 5.34 16.41
N HIS A 821 -0.22 6.06 16.86
CA HIS A 821 -0.06 7.27 17.68
C HIS A 821 -1.01 7.29 18.89
N ILE A 822 -0.55 7.95 19.94
CA ILE A 822 -1.39 8.54 20.99
C ILE A 822 -1.31 10.06 20.89
N CYS A 823 -2.35 10.75 21.32
CA CYS A 823 -2.31 12.18 21.53
C CYS A 823 -2.33 12.51 23.02
N ALA A 824 -1.53 13.49 23.43
CA ALA A 824 -1.67 14.12 24.74
C ALA A 824 -1.86 15.63 24.57
N ILE A 825 -2.47 16.26 25.57
CA ILE A 825 -2.64 17.71 25.64
C ILE A 825 -2.24 18.20 27.02
N ALA A 826 -1.60 19.36 27.12
CA ALA A 826 -1.45 20.04 28.41
C ALA A 826 -2.78 20.68 28.80
N ASP A 827 -3.09 20.74 30.09
CA ASP A 827 -4.28 21.45 30.58
C ASP A 827 -4.02 22.98 30.75
N THR A 828 -2.75 23.39 30.66
CA THR A 828 -2.27 24.78 30.55
C THR A 828 -1.97 25.16 29.10
N ASN A 829 -1.78 26.45 28.80
CA ASN A 829 -1.26 26.93 27.51
C ASN A 829 0.21 26.56 27.34
N SER A 830 0.48 25.27 27.11
CA SER A 830 1.83 24.69 27.13
C SER A 830 1.99 23.62 26.04
N THR A 831 3.19 23.48 25.47
CA THR A 831 3.42 22.53 24.35
C THR A 831 4.88 22.17 24.16
N VAL A 832 5.13 21.00 23.55
CA VAL A 832 6.47 20.59 23.11
C VAL A 832 6.93 21.38 21.88
N CYS A 833 8.24 21.50 21.71
CA CYS A 833 8.87 22.37 20.74
C CYS A 833 10.08 21.71 20.06
N PHE A 834 10.74 22.42 19.13
CA PHE A 834 11.90 21.89 18.40
C PHE A 834 13.03 21.50 19.37
N GLY A 835 13.36 20.21 19.38
CA GLY A 835 14.35 19.58 20.27
C GLY A 835 13.72 18.49 21.17
N ASP A 836 12.45 18.63 21.54
CA ASP A 836 11.76 17.61 22.35
C ASP A 836 11.47 16.32 21.57
N SER A 837 11.45 16.40 20.23
CA SER A 837 11.42 15.28 19.28
C SER A 837 12.23 14.08 19.76
N GLY A 838 11.64 12.89 19.77
CA GLY A 838 12.29 11.66 20.26
C GLY A 838 12.35 11.50 21.78
N GLY A 839 11.98 12.52 22.56
CA GLY A 839 11.86 12.44 24.01
C GLY A 839 10.69 11.54 24.47
N PRO A 840 10.75 11.02 25.70
CA PRO A 840 9.75 10.10 26.23
C PRO A 840 8.49 10.82 26.74
N LEU A 841 7.33 10.19 26.54
CA LEU A 841 6.11 10.44 27.30
C LEU A 841 5.89 9.25 28.23
N VAL A 842 6.02 9.48 29.54
CA VAL A 842 5.90 8.45 30.58
C VAL A 842 4.61 8.61 31.39
N ILE A 843 4.04 7.49 31.84
CA ILE A 843 3.04 7.47 32.92
C ILE A 843 3.64 6.81 34.17
N GLN A 844 3.19 7.20 35.35
CA GLN A 844 3.57 6.54 36.59
C GLN A 844 2.54 5.46 36.97
N SER A 845 3.03 4.25 37.26
CA SER A 845 2.23 3.15 37.77
C SER A 845 1.80 3.42 39.21
N GLN A 846 0.48 3.44 39.45
CA GLN A 846 -0.11 3.59 40.79
C GLN A 846 0.06 2.34 41.68
N LEU A 847 0.54 1.22 41.13
CA LEU A 847 0.71 -0.05 41.85
C LEU A 847 2.11 -0.22 42.45
N ASP A 848 3.14 0.33 41.81
CA ASP A 848 4.55 0.11 42.16
C ASP A 848 5.45 1.34 41.93
N GLY A 849 4.86 2.50 41.63
CA GLY A 849 5.56 3.78 41.46
C GLY A 849 6.43 3.89 40.20
N ARG A 850 6.52 2.86 39.36
CA ARG A 850 7.43 2.83 38.21
C ARG A 850 6.93 3.64 37.02
N PHE A 851 7.86 4.31 36.35
CA PHE A 851 7.60 5.07 35.14
C PHE A 851 7.71 4.21 33.87
N THR A 852 6.65 4.25 33.06
CA THR A 852 6.47 3.47 31.84
C THR A 852 6.32 4.38 30.63
N GLN A 853 7.16 4.23 29.61
CA GLN A 853 7.14 5.06 28.42
C GLN A 853 6.05 4.59 27.45
N VAL A 854 4.93 5.30 27.40
CA VAL A 854 3.81 5.01 26.48
C VAL A 854 3.92 5.73 25.14
N GLY A 855 4.72 6.81 25.08
CA GLY A 855 4.89 7.62 23.87
C GLY A 855 6.32 8.10 23.59
N ILE A 856 6.54 8.50 22.35
CA ILE A 856 7.75 9.19 21.87
C ILE A 856 7.31 10.48 21.17
N VAL A 857 7.90 11.63 21.50
CA VAL A 857 7.52 12.92 20.87
C VAL A 857 7.76 12.86 19.36
N SER A 858 6.69 12.96 18.57
CA SER A 858 6.77 12.91 17.10
C SER A 858 6.48 14.28 16.46
N PHE A 859 5.26 14.78 16.54
CA PHE A 859 4.91 16.08 15.93
C PHE A 859 3.79 16.84 16.65
N GLY A 860 3.84 18.18 16.54
CA GLY A 860 2.82 19.11 17.05
C GLY A 860 2.18 19.92 15.92
N LEU A 861 0.92 20.31 16.10
CA LEU A 861 0.12 20.99 15.07
C LEU A 861 0.64 22.40 14.74
N ARG A 862 1.05 23.14 15.78
CA ARG A 862 1.76 24.40 15.68
C ARG A 862 2.98 24.31 16.59
N ALA A 863 4.16 24.13 15.99
CA ALA A 863 5.39 23.94 16.76
C ALA A 863 5.69 25.18 17.61
N CYS A 864 5.82 25.00 18.93
CA CYS A 864 6.17 26.04 19.89
C CYS A 864 5.14 27.18 20.04
N ASP A 865 3.90 27.01 19.57
CA ASP A 865 2.81 27.99 19.73
C ASP A 865 1.85 27.54 20.84
N VAL A 866 1.63 28.44 21.81
CA VAL A 866 0.76 28.26 22.98
C VAL A 866 -0.43 29.24 23.00
N SER A 867 -0.71 29.91 21.88
CA SER A 867 -1.86 30.81 21.73
C SER A 867 -3.21 30.12 21.88
N ASN A 868 -3.26 28.80 21.65
CA ASN A 868 -4.43 27.94 21.80
C ASN A 868 -3.98 26.56 22.31
N LEU A 869 -4.79 25.94 23.16
CA LEU A 869 -4.67 24.52 23.53
C LEU A 869 -4.73 23.63 22.28
N SER A 870 -3.62 22.97 21.95
CA SER A 870 -3.51 22.05 20.82
C SER A 870 -2.92 20.71 21.29
N PRO A 871 -3.52 19.56 20.93
CA PRO A 871 -2.91 18.28 21.21
C PRO A 871 -1.62 18.07 20.40
N VAL A 872 -0.73 17.26 20.96
CA VAL A 872 0.55 16.81 20.40
C VAL A 872 0.45 15.33 20.09
N ALA A 873 1.04 14.90 18.97
CA ALA A 873 1.08 13.50 18.55
C ALA A 873 2.40 12.82 18.97
N PHE A 874 2.26 11.66 19.60
CA PHE A 874 3.37 10.83 20.06
C PHE A 874 3.26 9.43 19.43
N THR A 875 4.38 8.84 19.03
CA THR A 875 4.40 7.46 18.50
C THR A 875 4.04 6.49 19.64
N ARG A 876 3.00 5.66 19.44
CA ARG A 876 2.41 4.78 20.47
C ARG A 876 3.31 3.57 20.71
N VAL A 877 4.02 3.52 21.84
CA VAL A 877 5.06 2.52 22.11
C VAL A 877 4.51 1.08 22.16
N SER A 878 3.25 0.87 22.57
CA SER A 878 2.62 -0.47 22.64
C SER A 878 2.62 -1.23 21.32
N GLU A 879 2.42 -0.55 20.19
CA GLU A 879 2.33 -1.21 18.87
C GLU A 879 3.71 -1.64 18.36
N PHE A 880 4.77 -0.98 18.83
CA PHE A 880 6.14 -1.19 18.39
C PHE A 880 6.97 -2.04 19.36
N LEU A 881 6.37 -2.66 20.38
CA LEU A 881 7.06 -3.59 21.28
C LEU A 881 7.77 -4.72 20.52
N GLN A 882 7.18 -5.22 19.43
CA GLN A 882 7.80 -6.22 18.55
C GLN A 882 9.02 -5.64 17.81
N PHE A 883 8.91 -4.42 17.26
CA PHE A 883 10.03 -3.70 16.62
C PHE A 883 11.17 -3.46 17.63
N ILE A 884 10.88 -2.97 18.83
CA ILE A 884 11.87 -2.70 19.88
C ILE A 884 12.57 -4.00 20.31
N THR A 885 11.82 -5.09 20.51
CA THR A 885 12.40 -6.41 20.83
C THR A 885 13.33 -6.88 19.72
N LEU A 886 12.91 -6.80 18.45
CA LEU A 886 13.71 -7.19 17.30
C LEU A 886 14.95 -6.32 17.07
N ALA A 887 14.85 -5.01 17.29
CA ALA A 887 15.96 -4.07 17.17
C ALA A 887 17.00 -4.23 18.29
N THR A 888 16.56 -4.57 19.52
CA THR A 888 17.44 -4.80 20.67
C THR A 888 17.98 -6.24 20.78
N THR A 889 17.54 -7.15 19.90
CA THR A 889 18.03 -8.54 19.86
C THR A 889 19.48 -8.60 19.35
N SER A 890 20.37 -9.14 20.19
CA SER A 890 21.75 -9.48 19.81
C SER A 890 21.80 -10.65 18.83
N VAL A 891 22.82 -10.66 17.95
CA VAL A 891 23.02 -11.67 16.89
C VAL A 891 23.61 -12.96 17.45
#